data_AF-A0A3N6NLZ5-F1
#
_entry.id   AF-A0A3N6NLZ5-F1
#
_cell.length_a   1.000
_cell.length_b   1.000
_cell.length_c   1.000
_cell.angle_alpha   90.00
_cell.angle_beta   90.00
_cell.angle_gamma   90.00
#
_symmetry.space_group_name_H-M   'P 1'
#
loop_
_entity.id
_entity.type
_entity.pdbx_description
1 polymer ?
#
loop_
_entity_poly.entity_id
_entity_poly.type
_entity_poly.pdbx_seq_one_letter_code
_entity_poly.pdbx_strand_id
1 'polypeptide(L)'
;MLHSIRRTFWSCWLTTRSSKAFRGHIPVVGELSIPVVYGRGSMASNAFHKGLSESSFDKLQHENAQLLVELHCVQEALENCYRESQANLNNRSPDELVELHAENQRLRTSVAVQRNVHELESNCALNARLGNILIECADAPSSIFSVLGKLTGFWRQSRRQVPPDALGGKDFSKIIATYSTGGFDAIEKSIASLSVLPSMLANAYTALARQLMNSDRAAAAEAARRAYNLDPKGYRLKWLAFRLHESGEVVEAEAMLDILPAETPFSNSEARQVSQVRNEAKRARKKEAKRLVASTERRAEGDKHLNNPVQERDPQATLSADRERDVAALKEAVARLEDERLVLALERDCLELKLQESEMVSVRTVGENRLLLENLHQAQEELERLADECERLRNVNDEFVAEKQELAAKYEVQSQLHEERVREFGALMDVRVRLEKEGKDLAAKHEAQCRLIEERSRMLDALAAGHEAQGRLIEERDRLIGTLERTKVQLGRERLALSVKHESELRTSEERGRQVDALKQSNFKLEQDRQALAIKHAVQAEVAAERVRELESQRQAIGRIEEEKRALAVAHEMQSKLAGERSLQLEALKQGNAKLEREKRDAQARAAEAVSRELESVKQAKLELEQAKSSQNKRLQSPLVKSGNGDAEIDDLIMDLELVFNGRAIVYVDVGAYVGDVFLKIRRSAKTFRIHEAHLFEPNPTSYTRLTKEVSGGDGPVVHLYNLAVGESGDTRQFISARSMTKVLSGDSGTTEVPSDAFIARCVSLDSQSSIFTDGKINLLKIDVEGREIDVLKSARNLLMAQSVDILYIEVGFNRTGTQQTYFAEVDQLLQGFGYRVMRIYDQKGEWMSDSPVLRRANVAYMSEKFARAHPFSLIQELQELRSRVSAISN
;
A
#
# COMPACT_ATOMS: atom_id res chain seq x y z
N MET A 1 40.29 -47.28 -22.55
CA MET A 1 41.65 -47.31 -21.94
C MET A 1 41.61 -46.46 -20.68
N LEU A 2 41.89 -47.09 -19.52
CA LEU A 2 42.32 -46.54 -18.21
C LEU A 2 41.36 -45.54 -17.53
N HIS A 3 40.48 -45.88 -16.57
CA HIS A 3 40.71 -46.37 -15.19
C HIS A 3 41.85 -45.65 -14.42
N SER A 4 41.55 -44.88 -13.36
CA SER A 4 41.61 -45.36 -11.96
C SER A 4 41.73 -44.26 -10.87
N ILE A 5 40.99 -44.48 -9.76
CA ILE A 5 41.41 -44.35 -8.34
C ILE A 5 41.35 -42.98 -7.61
N ARG A 6 40.27 -42.83 -6.84
CA ARG A 6 40.19 -42.79 -5.35
C ARG A 6 41.25 -42.01 -4.51
N ARG A 7 40.70 -41.16 -3.63
CA ARG A 7 40.79 -41.13 -2.14
C ARG A 7 41.72 -40.12 -1.41
N THR A 8 41.08 -39.51 -0.39
CA THR A 8 41.54 -39.08 0.96
C THR A 8 42.49 -37.87 1.08
N PHE A 9 42.12 -36.76 1.72
CA PHE A 9 41.89 -36.43 3.16
C PHE A 9 43.15 -35.92 3.89
N TRP A 10 43.02 -34.73 4.50
CA TRP A 10 43.88 -34.10 5.55
C TRP A 10 45.30 -33.64 5.12
N SER A 11 45.90 -32.56 5.62
CA SER A 11 45.57 -31.56 6.65
C SER A 11 46.64 -30.45 6.66
N CYS A 12 46.24 -29.20 6.91
CA CYS A 12 46.85 -28.21 7.81
C CYS A 12 48.36 -27.85 7.68
N TRP A 13 48.69 -26.59 7.33
CA TRP A 13 49.25 -25.62 8.29
C TRP A 13 49.35 -24.17 7.77
N LEU A 14 49.07 -23.27 8.70
CA LEU A 14 49.18 -21.79 8.78
C LEU A 14 50.43 -21.16 8.10
N THR A 15 50.41 -19.91 7.62
CA THR A 15 50.50 -18.70 8.47
C THR A 15 50.27 -17.36 7.73
N THR A 16 49.35 -16.57 8.29
CA THR A 16 49.37 -15.10 8.54
C THR A 16 50.15 -14.13 7.63
N ARG A 17 49.42 -13.16 7.05
CA ARG A 17 49.74 -11.72 7.22
C ARG A 17 48.52 -10.81 7.05
N SER A 18 48.40 -9.90 8.02
CA SER A 18 47.38 -8.88 8.24
C SER A 18 47.54 -7.66 7.33
N SER A 19 46.43 -7.08 6.85
CA SER A 19 46.16 -5.64 6.99
C SER A 19 44.72 -5.28 6.55
N LYS A 20 44.14 -4.33 7.30
CA LYS A 20 42.73 -3.90 7.35
C LYS A 20 42.28 -3.11 6.11
N ALA A 21 40.99 -3.22 5.73
CA ALA A 21 39.97 -2.18 5.95
C ALA A 21 38.67 -2.41 5.12
N PHE A 22 37.54 -2.38 5.85
CA PHE A 22 36.17 -1.97 5.46
C PHE A 22 35.47 -2.63 4.24
N ARG A 23 34.62 -3.64 4.54
CA ARG A 23 33.28 -3.83 3.94
C ARG A 23 32.31 -4.36 4.99
N GLY A 24 31.10 -3.80 5.01
CA GLY A 24 30.03 -4.11 5.94
C GLY A 24 29.44 -5.51 5.74
N HIS A 25 29.15 -6.18 6.85
CA HIS A 25 28.48 -7.48 6.92
C HIS A 25 27.05 -7.31 7.45
N ILE A 26 26.11 -7.89 6.71
CA ILE A 26 24.77 -8.29 7.17
C ILE A 26 24.94 -9.67 7.85
N PRO A 27 24.54 -9.87 9.12
CA PRO A 27 24.70 -11.17 9.78
C PRO A 27 23.50 -12.10 9.53
N VAL A 28 23.85 -13.33 9.17
CA VAL A 28 23.02 -14.53 9.17
C VAL A 28 22.82 -14.97 10.63
N VAL A 29 21.58 -15.22 11.04
CA VAL A 29 21.22 -15.68 12.38
C VAL A 29 21.54 -17.18 12.51
N GLY A 30 22.37 -17.50 13.51
CA GLY A 30 22.75 -18.85 13.89
C GLY A 30 21.73 -19.52 14.81
N GLU A 31 21.72 -20.85 14.74
CA GLU A 31 21.01 -21.80 15.59
C GLU A 31 21.27 -21.55 17.09
N LEU A 32 20.20 -21.50 17.88
CA LEU A 32 20.25 -21.50 19.33
C LEU A 32 19.67 -22.81 19.86
N SER A 33 20.57 -23.76 20.10
CA SER A 33 20.34 -25.00 20.85
C SER A 33 20.09 -24.67 22.33
N ILE A 34 18.95 -25.06 22.87
CA ILE A 34 18.63 -24.95 24.30
C ILE A 34 19.04 -26.27 25.01
N PRO A 35 19.85 -26.21 26.08
CA PRO A 35 20.22 -27.40 26.84
C PRO A 35 19.11 -27.81 27.83
N VAL A 36 18.71 -29.07 27.78
CA VAL A 36 17.83 -29.73 28.76
C VAL A 36 18.68 -30.20 29.94
N VAL A 37 18.52 -29.57 31.10
CA VAL A 37 19.11 -30.04 32.37
C VAL A 37 18.08 -30.87 33.13
N TYR A 38 18.39 -32.16 33.29
CA TYR A 38 17.67 -33.09 34.15
C TYR A 38 17.99 -32.84 35.63
N GLY A 39 16.97 -32.56 36.43
CA GLY A 39 17.03 -32.62 37.90
C GLY A 39 16.12 -33.72 38.44
N ARG A 40 16.68 -34.90 38.75
CA ARG A 40 16.04 -35.93 39.59
C ARG A 40 16.26 -35.58 41.06
N GLY A 41 15.17 -35.49 41.83
CA GLY A 41 15.17 -35.35 43.29
C GLY A 41 13.98 -36.06 43.93
N SER A 42 14.25 -37.30 44.36
CA SER A 42 13.54 -38.26 45.22
C SER A 42 12.31 -37.85 46.09
N MET A 43 11.22 -38.59 45.88
CA MET A 43 10.30 -39.32 46.80
C MET A 43 9.65 -38.69 48.07
N ALA A 44 8.32 -38.89 48.08
CA ALA A 44 7.44 -39.37 49.17
C ALA A 44 6.78 -38.37 50.12
N SER A 45 5.47 -38.12 49.91
CA SER A 45 4.44 -38.54 50.88
C SER A 45 3.06 -38.64 50.21
N ASN A 46 2.24 -39.54 50.74
CA ASN A 46 1.13 -40.22 50.09
C ASN A 46 -0.15 -39.38 49.91
N ALA A 47 -0.72 -39.54 48.72
CA ALA A 47 -2.13 -39.84 48.42
C ALA A 47 -3.20 -39.37 49.41
N PHE A 48 -3.91 -38.28 49.08
CA PHE A 48 -5.37 -38.17 49.21
C PHE A 48 -5.86 -36.93 48.45
N HIS A 49 -6.26 -37.11 47.18
CA HIS A 49 -7.48 -36.57 46.56
C HIS A 49 -7.40 -36.72 45.04
N LYS A 50 -8.21 -37.64 44.52
CA LYS A 50 -8.45 -37.84 43.08
C LYS A 50 -9.90 -37.40 42.83
N GLY A 51 -10.10 -36.39 41.98
CA GLY A 51 -11.42 -36.06 41.45
C GLY A 51 -11.56 -34.65 40.87
N LEU A 52 -11.27 -34.51 39.56
CA LEU A 52 -11.68 -33.43 38.62
C LEU A 52 -10.94 -32.07 38.70
N SER A 53 -10.06 -31.62 37.78
CA SER A 53 -9.32 -32.22 36.66
C SER A 53 -8.23 -31.22 36.20
N GLU A 54 -7.13 -31.05 36.96
CA GLU A 54 -5.85 -30.57 36.38
C GLU A 54 -5.45 -31.47 35.18
N SER A 55 -5.85 -32.75 35.22
CA SER A 55 -5.65 -33.69 34.11
C SER A 55 -6.35 -33.33 32.81
N SER A 56 -7.43 -32.54 32.81
CA SER A 56 -8.10 -32.15 31.56
C SER A 56 -7.40 -30.98 30.90
N PHE A 57 -6.88 -30.05 31.69
CA PHE A 57 -6.11 -28.92 31.18
C PHE A 57 -4.75 -29.39 30.66
N ASP A 58 -4.06 -30.27 31.38
CA ASP A 58 -2.80 -30.85 30.93
C ASP A 58 -3.00 -31.75 29.70
N LYS A 59 -4.11 -32.50 29.63
CA LYS A 59 -4.48 -33.24 28.41
C LYS A 59 -4.72 -32.31 27.23
N LEU A 60 -5.49 -31.24 27.42
CA LEU A 60 -5.76 -30.27 26.36
C LEU A 60 -4.48 -29.51 25.93
N GLN A 61 -3.58 -29.19 26.86
CA GLN A 61 -2.28 -28.60 26.51
C GLN A 61 -1.41 -29.60 25.75
N HIS A 62 -1.42 -30.87 26.13
CA HIS A 62 -0.69 -31.93 25.44
C HIS A 62 -1.26 -32.20 24.04
N GLU A 63 -2.59 -32.27 23.91
CA GLU A 63 -3.29 -32.43 22.64
C GLU A 63 -3.04 -31.21 21.73
N ASN A 64 -3.11 -29.98 22.26
CA ASN A 64 -2.77 -28.78 21.49
C ASN A 64 -1.30 -28.75 21.06
N ALA A 65 -0.37 -29.20 21.91
CA ALA A 65 1.04 -29.30 21.56
C ALA A 65 1.28 -30.35 20.47
N GLN A 66 0.61 -31.50 20.54
CA GLN A 66 0.64 -32.52 19.50
C GLN A 66 0.06 -32.01 18.19
N LEU A 67 -1.09 -31.34 18.23
CA LEU A 67 -1.71 -30.73 17.05
C LEU A 67 -0.80 -29.68 16.40
N LEU A 68 -0.08 -28.88 17.17
CA LEU A 68 0.89 -27.91 16.63
C LEU A 68 2.07 -28.59 15.93
N VAL A 69 2.58 -29.70 16.49
CA VAL A 69 3.64 -30.50 15.87
C VAL A 69 3.13 -31.15 14.59
N GLU A 70 1.95 -31.75 14.61
CA GLU A 70 1.31 -32.34 13.43
C GLU A 70 1.07 -31.29 12.33
N LEU A 71 0.62 -30.09 12.71
CA LEU A 71 0.39 -28.99 11.77
C LEU A 71 1.69 -28.49 11.15
N HIS A 72 2.78 -28.43 11.93
CA HIS A 72 4.10 -28.10 11.40
C HIS A 72 4.62 -29.18 10.43
N CYS A 73 4.47 -30.46 10.76
CA CYS A 73 4.84 -31.56 9.86
C CYS A 73 4.02 -31.55 8.57
N VAL A 74 2.71 -31.27 8.65
CA VAL A 74 1.85 -31.11 7.46
C VAL A 74 2.31 -29.90 6.63
N GLN A 75 2.67 -28.79 7.28
CA GLN A 75 3.13 -27.59 6.59
C GLN A 75 4.48 -27.83 5.88
N GLU A 76 5.42 -28.50 6.53
CA GLU A 76 6.69 -28.90 5.91
C GLU A 76 6.50 -29.87 4.75
N ALA A 77 5.60 -30.85 4.90
CA ALA A 77 5.24 -31.76 3.82
C ALA A 77 4.59 -31.03 2.64
N LEU A 78 3.71 -30.05 2.91
CA LEU A 78 3.08 -29.22 1.89
C LEU A 78 4.09 -28.31 1.19
N GLU A 79 5.07 -27.74 1.91
CA GLU A 79 6.15 -26.95 1.32
C GLU A 79 7.07 -27.79 0.44
N ASN A 80 7.39 -29.01 0.87
CA ASN A 80 8.19 -29.94 0.08
C ASN A 80 7.42 -30.37 -1.18
N CYS A 81 6.14 -30.71 -1.05
CA CYS A 81 5.26 -30.99 -2.20
C CYS A 81 5.16 -29.77 -3.14
N TYR A 82 5.10 -28.55 -2.60
CA TYR A 82 5.05 -27.33 -3.39
C TYR A 82 6.36 -27.11 -4.17
N ARG A 83 7.52 -27.28 -3.53
CA ARG A 83 8.85 -27.18 -4.16
C ARG A 83 9.03 -28.25 -5.25
N GLU A 84 8.64 -29.49 -4.99
CA GLU A 84 8.65 -30.58 -5.98
C GLU A 84 7.69 -30.31 -7.14
N SER A 85 6.52 -29.71 -6.88
CA SER A 85 5.58 -29.32 -7.92
C SER A 85 6.10 -28.16 -8.79
N GLN A 86 6.80 -27.19 -8.20
CA GLN A 86 7.47 -26.10 -8.92
C GLN A 86 8.61 -26.60 -9.81
N ALA A 87 9.43 -27.53 -9.33
CA ALA A 87 10.50 -28.12 -10.12
C ALA A 87 9.95 -28.90 -11.34
N ASN A 88 8.76 -29.51 -11.21
CA ASN A 88 8.12 -30.30 -12.26
C ASN A 88 7.20 -29.49 -13.21
N LEU A 89 6.97 -28.20 -12.97
CA LEU A 89 6.07 -27.37 -13.78
C LEU A 89 6.60 -27.13 -15.21
N ASN A 90 7.93 -27.15 -15.40
CA ASN A 90 8.56 -26.91 -16.71
C ASN A 90 8.55 -28.11 -17.66
N ASN A 91 8.17 -29.31 -17.19
CA ASN A 91 8.17 -30.55 -17.98
C ASN A 91 6.76 -31.08 -18.29
N ARG A 92 5.69 -30.37 -17.90
CA ARG A 92 4.30 -30.83 -18.09
C ARG A 92 3.73 -30.37 -19.41
N SER A 93 2.91 -31.22 -20.01
CA SER A 93 2.21 -30.90 -21.26
C SER A 93 1.13 -29.82 -21.05
N PRO A 94 0.78 -29.04 -22.08
CA PRO A 94 -0.30 -28.04 -21.98
C PRO A 94 -1.64 -28.62 -21.53
N ASP A 95 -1.96 -29.85 -21.94
CA ASP A 95 -3.20 -30.54 -21.52
C ASP A 95 -3.18 -30.89 -20.02
N GLU A 96 -2.05 -31.35 -19.48
CA GLU A 96 -1.89 -31.59 -18.04
C GLU A 96 -1.99 -30.29 -17.23
N LEU A 97 -1.44 -29.18 -17.75
CA LEU A 97 -1.55 -27.86 -17.10
C LEU A 97 -2.99 -27.37 -17.03
N VAL A 98 -3.80 -27.64 -18.07
CA VAL A 98 -5.23 -27.35 -18.08
C VAL A 98 -5.98 -28.17 -17.04
N GLU A 99 -5.67 -29.47 -16.92
CA GLU A 99 -6.31 -30.33 -15.90
C GLU A 99 -5.95 -29.90 -14.47
N LEU A 100 -4.69 -29.55 -14.23
CA LEU A 100 -4.23 -29.06 -12.93
C LEU A 100 -4.88 -27.73 -12.56
N HIS A 101 -5.01 -26.79 -13.49
CA HIS A 101 -5.70 -25.52 -13.23
C HIS A 101 -7.18 -25.75 -12.92
N ALA A 102 -7.85 -26.60 -13.70
CA ALA A 102 -9.25 -26.94 -13.47
C ALA A 102 -9.48 -27.65 -12.12
N GLU A 103 -8.53 -28.47 -11.68
CA GLU A 103 -8.58 -29.15 -10.38
C GLU A 103 -8.23 -28.20 -9.23
N ASN A 104 -7.24 -27.32 -9.40
CA ASN A 104 -6.91 -26.29 -8.41
C ASN A 104 -8.09 -25.34 -8.18
N GLN A 105 -8.80 -24.95 -9.24
CA GLN A 105 -10.03 -24.17 -9.15
C GLN A 105 -11.13 -24.92 -8.38
N ARG A 106 -11.26 -26.25 -8.57
CA ARG A 106 -12.20 -27.10 -7.80
C ARG A 106 -11.91 -27.01 -6.31
N LEU A 107 -10.66 -27.26 -5.94
CA LEU A 107 -10.22 -27.31 -4.55
C LEU A 107 -10.38 -25.93 -3.88
N ARG A 108 -9.98 -24.85 -4.55
CA ARG A 108 -10.19 -23.48 -4.05
C ARG A 108 -11.65 -23.17 -3.80
N THR A 109 -12.53 -23.53 -4.73
CA THR A 109 -13.98 -23.31 -4.57
C THR A 109 -14.53 -24.15 -3.43
N SER A 110 -14.14 -25.43 -3.34
CA SER A 110 -14.54 -26.32 -2.25
C SER A 110 -14.14 -25.77 -0.88
N VAL A 111 -12.90 -25.29 -0.74
CA VAL A 111 -12.42 -24.69 0.51
C VAL A 111 -13.17 -23.41 0.84
N ALA A 112 -13.43 -22.56 -0.16
CA ALA A 112 -14.18 -21.31 0.02
C ALA A 112 -15.62 -21.58 0.49
N VAL A 113 -16.32 -22.52 -0.15
CA VAL A 113 -17.67 -22.91 0.25
C VAL A 113 -17.67 -23.57 1.63
N GLN A 114 -16.70 -24.44 1.93
CA GLN A 114 -16.61 -25.09 3.24
C GLN A 114 -16.42 -24.07 4.36
N ARG A 115 -15.56 -23.07 4.15
CA ARG A 115 -15.37 -21.96 5.08
C ARG A 115 -16.66 -21.18 5.30
N ASN A 116 -17.35 -20.81 4.22
CA ASN A 116 -18.60 -20.04 4.28
C ASN A 116 -19.71 -20.83 5.00
N VAL A 117 -19.84 -22.13 4.72
CA VAL A 117 -20.80 -23.01 5.40
C VAL A 117 -20.49 -23.11 6.89
N HIS A 118 -19.23 -23.36 7.26
CA HIS A 118 -18.83 -23.46 8.67
C HIS A 118 -19.06 -22.14 9.43
N GLU A 119 -18.76 -21.01 8.82
CA GLU A 119 -19.00 -19.68 9.41
C GLU A 119 -20.49 -19.43 9.63
N LEU A 120 -21.34 -19.74 8.64
CA LEU A 120 -22.78 -19.61 8.75
C LEU A 120 -23.39 -20.54 9.80
N GLU A 121 -22.95 -21.80 9.84
CA GLU A 121 -23.38 -22.78 10.85
C GLU A 121 -22.98 -22.35 12.25
N SER A 122 -21.75 -21.86 12.43
CA SER A 122 -21.25 -21.31 13.70
C SER A 122 -22.09 -20.11 14.16
N ASN A 123 -22.36 -19.17 13.26
CA ASN A 123 -23.15 -17.97 13.57
C ASN A 123 -24.63 -18.29 13.85
N CYS A 124 -25.17 -19.35 13.22
CA CYS A 124 -26.55 -19.79 13.42
C CYS A 124 -26.72 -20.82 14.55
N ALA A 125 -25.62 -21.30 15.14
CA ALA A 125 -25.66 -22.29 16.20
C ALA A 125 -26.37 -21.75 17.46
N LEU A 126 -27.03 -22.65 18.19
CA LEU A 126 -27.86 -22.27 19.34
C LEU A 126 -27.04 -21.55 20.42
N ASN A 127 -25.79 -21.95 20.65
CA ASN A 127 -24.86 -21.30 21.57
C ASN A 127 -24.49 -19.88 21.12
N ALA A 128 -24.25 -19.66 19.82
CA ALA A 128 -23.98 -18.32 19.28
C ALA A 128 -25.24 -17.44 19.35
N ARG A 129 -26.42 -18.00 19.07
CA ARG A 129 -27.70 -17.29 19.18
C ARG A 129 -28.11 -17.01 20.62
N LEU A 130 -27.88 -17.93 21.54
CA LEU A 130 -28.06 -17.68 22.98
C LEU A 130 -27.05 -16.66 23.47
N GLY A 131 -25.80 -16.72 23.00
CA GLY A 131 -24.80 -15.68 23.18
C GLY A 131 -25.35 -14.33 22.74
N ASN A 132 -25.79 -14.20 21.49
CA ASN A 132 -26.36 -12.97 20.96
C ASN A 132 -27.63 -12.52 21.70
N ILE A 133 -28.49 -13.42 22.18
CA ILE A 133 -29.68 -13.05 23.00
C ILE A 133 -29.27 -12.58 24.40
N LEU A 134 -28.23 -13.17 24.98
CA LEU A 134 -27.68 -12.78 26.29
C LEU A 134 -26.94 -11.44 26.18
N ILE A 135 -26.25 -11.24 25.07
CA ILE A 135 -25.63 -10.00 24.62
C ILE A 135 -26.82 -9.00 24.45
N GLU A 136 -27.87 -9.29 23.66
CA GLU A 136 -29.09 -8.45 23.42
C GLU A 136 -29.99 -8.26 24.67
N CYS A 137 -29.63 -8.87 25.79
CA CYS A 137 -30.27 -8.66 27.09
C CYS A 137 -29.37 -7.98 28.12
N ALA A 138 -28.04 -7.98 27.94
CA ALA A 138 -27.15 -7.08 28.66
C ALA A 138 -27.52 -5.63 28.35
N ASP A 139 -27.98 -5.43 27.11
CA ASP A 139 -29.16 -4.71 26.66
C ASP A 139 -29.81 -3.64 27.54
N ALA A 140 -31.09 -3.88 27.77
CA ALA A 140 -31.93 -3.14 28.67
C ALA A 140 -31.80 -3.66 30.13
N PRO A 141 -31.40 -2.83 31.11
CA PRO A 141 -31.27 -3.24 32.53
C PRO A 141 -32.58 -3.69 33.19
N SER A 142 -33.75 -3.36 32.63
CA SER A 142 -35.06 -3.77 33.16
C SER A 142 -35.48 -5.19 32.77
N SER A 143 -34.65 -5.92 32.02
CA SER A 143 -35.07 -7.14 31.32
C SER A 143 -34.70 -8.47 31.99
N ILE A 144 -34.06 -8.53 33.15
CA ILE A 144 -33.66 -9.82 33.77
C ILE A 144 -34.87 -10.74 34.05
N PHE A 145 -36.00 -10.20 34.50
CA PHE A 145 -37.26 -10.98 34.61
C PHE A 145 -37.91 -11.27 33.24
N SER A 146 -37.64 -10.44 32.24
CA SER A 146 -38.03 -10.70 30.85
C SER A 146 -37.13 -11.72 30.16
N VAL A 147 -35.93 -12.05 30.65
CA VAL A 147 -35.08 -13.12 30.09
C VAL A 147 -35.76 -14.46 30.33
N LEU A 148 -36.27 -14.72 31.54
CA LEU A 148 -37.14 -15.86 31.81
C LEU A 148 -38.41 -15.83 30.94
N GLY A 149 -39.02 -14.65 30.75
CA GLY A 149 -40.22 -14.45 29.91
C GLY A 149 -39.98 -14.58 28.39
N LYS A 150 -38.83 -14.16 27.88
CA LYS A 150 -38.40 -14.20 26.47
C LYS A 150 -37.80 -15.55 26.14
N LEU A 151 -37.10 -16.21 27.06
CA LEU A 151 -36.69 -17.61 26.91
C LEU A 151 -37.90 -18.54 26.96
N THR A 152 -38.86 -18.31 27.88
CA THR A 152 -40.14 -19.04 27.86
C THR A 152 -41.02 -18.65 26.68
N GLY A 153 -40.95 -17.41 26.20
CA GLY A 153 -41.57 -16.91 24.98
C GLY A 153 -40.98 -17.53 23.72
N PHE A 154 -39.65 -17.62 23.63
CA PHE A 154 -38.89 -18.31 22.59
C PHE A 154 -39.17 -19.81 22.64
N TRP A 155 -39.29 -20.42 23.83
CA TRP A 155 -39.73 -21.81 24.00
C TRP A 155 -41.20 -22.03 23.61
N ARG A 156 -42.12 -21.12 23.96
CA ARG A 156 -43.55 -21.17 23.57
C ARG A 156 -43.76 -20.88 22.09
N GLN A 157 -42.97 -19.98 21.50
CA GLN A 157 -43.00 -19.63 20.08
C GLN A 157 -42.27 -20.65 19.22
N SER A 158 -41.19 -21.29 19.71
CA SER A 158 -40.59 -22.47 19.07
C SER A 158 -41.57 -23.65 18.99
N ARG A 159 -42.62 -23.65 19.83
CA ARG A 159 -43.76 -24.58 19.75
C ARG A 159 -44.88 -24.12 18.80
N ARG A 160 -44.90 -22.87 18.32
CA ARG A 160 -45.86 -22.42 17.30
C ARG A 160 -45.41 -22.94 15.94
N GLN A 161 -46.09 -23.96 15.43
CA GLN A 161 -45.86 -24.53 14.10
C GLN A 161 -46.59 -23.78 12.96
N VAL A 162 -47.48 -22.84 13.27
CA VAL A 162 -48.33 -22.16 12.27
C VAL A 162 -47.76 -20.78 11.93
N PRO A 163 -47.49 -20.47 10.64
CA PRO A 163 -46.97 -19.16 10.22
C PRO A 163 -47.96 -18.02 10.54
N PRO A 164 -47.48 -16.84 10.98
CA PRO A 164 -48.34 -15.68 11.23
C PRO A 164 -49.09 -15.21 9.98
N ASP A 165 -50.33 -14.73 10.15
CA ASP A 165 -51.10 -14.07 9.08
C ASP A 165 -50.35 -12.87 8.49
N ALA A 166 -49.48 -12.24 9.28
CA ALA A 166 -48.60 -11.16 8.85
C ALA A 166 -47.62 -11.57 7.73
N LEU A 167 -47.29 -12.86 7.60
CA LEU A 167 -46.50 -13.40 6.49
C LEU A 167 -47.36 -13.94 5.34
N GLY A 168 -48.69 -13.97 5.49
CA GLY A 168 -49.63 -14.53 4.51
C GLY A 168 -50.05 -15.98 4.78
N GLY A 169 -50.01 -16.41 6.05
CA GLY A 169 -50.45 -17.74 6.46
C GLY A 169 -49.54 -18.87 5.97
N LYS A 170 -50.10 -20.08 5.78
CA LYS A 170 -49.35 -21.28 5.39
C LYS A 170 -48.63 -21.15 4.04
N ASP A 171 -49.16 -20.32 3.14
CA ASP A 171 -48.66 -20.16 1.78
C ASP A 171 -47.71 -18.98 1.62
N PHE A 172 -47.45 -18.21 2.68
CA PHE A 172 -46.59 -17.01 2.66
C PHE A 172 -46.97 -15.97 1.58
N SER A 173 -48.26 -15.93 1.22
CA SER A 173 -48.81 -15.15 0.09
C SER A 173 -48.49 -13.65 0.17
N LYS A 174 -48.35 -13.10 1.38
CA LYS A 174 -48.05 -11.68 1.58
C LYS A 174 -46.59 -11.34 1.29
N ILE A 175 -45.65 -12.24 1.59
CA ILE A 175 -44.23 -12.09 1.21
C ILE A 175 -44.07 -12.16 -0.30
N ILE A 176 -44.78 -13.09 -0.93
CA ILE A 176 -44.86 -13.25 -2.38
C ILE A 176 -45.39 -11.96 -3.05
N ALA A 177 -46.50 -11.42 -2.53
CA ALA A 177 -47.07 -10.17 -3.04
C ALA A 177 -46.09 -9.00 -2.85
N THR A 178 -45.42 -8.92 -1.71
CA THR A 178 -44.43 -7.87 -1.43
C THR A 178 -43.26 -7.93 -2.40
N TYR A 179 -42.76 -9.13 -2.72
CA TYR A 179 -41.72 -9.32 -3.75
C TYR A 179 -42.14 -8.71 -5.09
N SER A 180 -43.37 -8.99 -5.52
CA SER A 180 -43.87 -8.49 -6.82
C SER A 180 -43.95 -6.97 -6.90
N THR A 181 -44.02 -6.28 -5.76
CA THR A 181 -44.12 -4.80 -5.71
C THR A 181 -42.79 -4.08 -5.61
N GLY A 182 -41.74 -4.71 -5.05
CA GLY A 182 -40.49 -4.01 -4.77
C GLY A 182 -39.28 -4.90 -4.49
N GLY A 183 -39.31 -6.15 -4.96
CA GLY A 183 -38.19 -7.08 -4.85
C GLY A 183 -37.83 -7.45 -3.41
N PHE A 184 -36.57 -7.86 -3.22
CA PHE A 184 -36.08 -8.30 -1.91
C PHE A 184 -36.01 -7.16 -0.87
N ASP A 185 -35.71 -5.93 -1.29
CA ASP A 185 -35.62 -4.78 -0.38
C ASP A 185 -36.97 -4.47 0.28
N ALA A 186 -38.08 -4.62 -0.47
CA ALA A 186 -39.43 -4.46 0.08
C ALA A 186 -39.78 -5.56 1.08
N ILE A 187 -39.31 -6.79 0.85
CA ILE A 187 -39.44 -7.90 1.79
C ILE A 187 -38.66 -7.60 3.07
N GLU A 188 -37.40 -7.17 2.96
CA GLU A 188 -36.54 -6.88 4.11
C GLU A 188 -37.11 -5.76 4.97
N LYS A 189 -37.64 -4.68 4.36
CA LYS A 189 -38.35 -3.61 5.08
C LYS A 189 -39.61 -4.13 5.79
N SER A 190 -40.36 -5.02 5.15
CA SER A 190 -41.58 -5.60 5.74
C SER A 190 -41.25 -6.54 6.90
N ILE A 191 -40.17 -7.33 6.78
CA ILE A 191 -39.71 -8.26 7.82
C ILE A 191 -39.07 -7.51 8.99
N ALA A 192 -38.35 -6.41 8.77
CA ALA A 192 -37.75 -5.62 9.84
C ALA A 192 -38.78 -5.09 10.85
N SER A 193 -40.04 -4.90 10.40
CA SER A 193 -41.15 -4.50 11.26
C SER A 193 -41.81 -5.66 12.05
N LEU A 194 -41.40 -6.91 11.83
CA LEU A 194 -42.02 -8.11 12.38
C LEU A 194 -41.01 -8.96 13.17
N SER A 195 -41.27 -9.23 14.45
CA SER A 195 -40.47 -10.17 15.25
C SER A 195 -40.81 -11.63 14.89
N VAL A 196 -40.16 -12.17 13.84
CA VAL A 196 -40.39 -13.52 13.29
C VAL A 196 -39.18 -14.42 13.52
N LEU A 197 -39.42 -15.70 13.83
CA LEU A 197 -38.36 -16.71 13.96
C LEU A 197 -37.57 -16.90 12.65
N PRO A 198 -36.22 -17.01 12.69
CA PRO A 198 -35.39 -17.23 11.50
C PRO A 198 -35.78 -18.47 10.68
N SER A 199 -36.21 -19.55 11.34
CA SER A 199 -36.68 -20.77 10.67
C SER A 199 -37.97 -20.57 9.87
N MET A 200 -38.85 -19.67 10.31
CA MET A 200 -40.08 -19.33 9.59
C MET A 200 -39.79 -18.39 8.42
N LEU A 201 -38.86 -17.45 8.58
CA LEU A 201 -38.40 -16.62 7.46
C LEU A 201 -37.70 -17.46 6.40
N ALA A 202 -36.91 -18.45 6.80
CA ALA A 202 -36.31 -19.41 5.87
C ALA A 202 -37.38 -20.20 5.10
N ASN A 203 -38.51 -20.57 5.73
CA ASN A 203 -39.64 -21.18 5.03
C ASN A 203 -40.30 -20.23 4.04
N ALA A 204 -40.48 -18.95 4.40
CA ALA A 204 -41.05 -17.93 3.52
C ALA A 204 -40.17 -17.72 2.28
N TYR A 205 -38.85 -17.59 2.46
CA TYR A 205 -37.90 -17.47 1.34
C TYR A 205 -37.84 -18.75 0.49
N THR A 206 -38.01 -19.94 1.08
CA THR A 206 -38.17 -21.19 0.30
C THR A 206 -39.46 -21.22 -0.51
N ALA A 207 -40.59 -20.73 0.04
CA ALA A 207 -41.83 -20.61 -0.71
C ALA A 207 -41.69 -19.63 -1.88
N LEU A 208 -41.05 -18.47 -1.64
CA LEU A 208 -40.76 -17.49 -2.67
C LEU A 208 -39.86 -18.06 -3.78
N ALA A 209 -38.75 -18.69 -3.42
CA ALA A 209 -37.85 -19.30 -4.40
C ALA A 209 -38.56 -20.38 -5.24
N ARG A 210 -39.47 -21.18 -4.66
CA ARG A 210 -40.29 -22.15 -5.43
C ARG A 210 -41.17 -21.49 -6.48
N GLN A 211 -41.73 -20.32 -6.20
CA GLN A 211 -42.56 -19.60 -7.16
C GLN A 211 -41.70 -18.94 -8.26
N LEU A 212 -40.52 -18.45 -7.89
CA LEU A 212 -39.62 -17.78 -8.83
C LEU A 212 -38.89 -18.75 -9.76
N MET A 213 -38.76 -20.04 -9.40
CA MET A 213 -38.06 -21.07 -10.18
C MET A 213 -38.35 -21.05 -11.69
N ASN A 214 -39.60 -20.86 -12.08
CA ASN A 214 -40.01 -20.90 -13.50
C ASN A 214 -39.97 -19.53 -14.19
N SER A 215 -39.92 -18.44 -13.43
CA SER A 215 -39.97 -17.07 -13.96
C SER A 215 -38.62 -16.38 -13.94
N ASP A 216 -37.90 -16.47 -12.82
CA ASP A 216 -36.58 -15.87 -12.61
C ASP A 216 -35.67 -16.83 -11.80
N ARG A 217 -34.76 -17.49 -12.51
CA ARG A 217 -33.83 -18.47 -11.92
C ARG A 217 -32.78 -17.80 -11.04
N ALA A 218 -32.35 -16.59 -11.37
CA ALA A 218 -31.37 -15.86 -10.57
C ALA A 218 -31.98 -15.41 -9.24
N ALA A 219 -33.19 -14.84 -9.28
CA ALA A 219 -33.90 -14.49 -8.06
C ALA A 219 -34.31 -15.73 -7.23
N ALA A 220 -34.61 -16.86 -7.87
CA ALA A 220 -34.87 -18.12 -7.16
C ALA A 220 -33.62 -18.62 -6.41
N ALA A 221 -32.43 -18.52 -7.03
CA ALA A 221 -31.16 -18.86 -6.36
C ALA A 221 -30.86 -17.92 -5.19
N GLU A 222 -31.10 -16.63 -5.36
CA GLU A 222 -30.88 -15.64 -4.32
C GLU A 222 -31.85 -15.79 -3.14
N ALA A 223 -33.13 -16.04 -3.41
CA ALA A 223 -34.11 -16.38 -2.38
C ALA A 223 -33.74 -17.69 -1.65
N ALA A 224 -33.22 -18.69 -2.35
CA ALA A 224 -32.70 -19.91 -1.72
C ALA A 224 -31.46 -19.63 -0.85
N ARG A 225 -30.59 -18.70 -1.26
CA ARG A 225 -29.39 -18.29 -0.51
C ARG A 225 -29.78 -17.60 0.79
N ARG A 226 -30.71 -16.65 0.74
CA ARG A 226 -31.30 -16.01 1.92
C ARG A 226 -31.97 -17.02 2.86
N ALA A 227 -32.70 -18.01 2.31
CA ALA A 227 -33.30 -19.07 3.12
C ALA A 227 -32.25 -19.92 3.85
N TYR A 228 -31.14 -20.25 3.18
CA TYR A 228 -30.05 -21.01 3.77
C TYR A 228 -29.31 -20.22 4.86
N ASN A 229 -29.01 -18.95 4.61
CA ASN A 229 -28.32 -18.09 5.59
C ASN A 229 -29.10 -17.90 6.90
N LEU A 230 -30.44 -17.98 6.85
CA LEU A 230 -31.30 -17.86 8.04
C LEU A 230 -31.44 -19.17 8.85
N ASP A 231 -31.38 -20.32 8.18
CA ASP A 231 -31.54 -21.66 8.78
C ASP A 231 -30.61 -22.65 8.05
N PRO A 232 -29.29 -22.67 8.33
CA PRO A 232 -28.35 -23.50 7.61
C PRO A 232 -28.57 -24.98 7.96
N LYS A 233 -29.28 -25.68 7.06
CA LYS A 233 -29.59 -27.11 7.17
C LYS A 233 -29.20 -27.82 5.88
N GLY A 234 -28.74 -29.07 6.00
CA GLY A 234 -28.28 -29.87 4.86
C GLY A 234 -29.28 -29.96 3.69
N TYR A 235 -30.58 -30.12 3.98
CA TYR A 235 -31.59 -30.14 2.92
C TYR A 235 -31.78 -28.79 2.21
N ARG A 236 -31.55 -27.66 2.88
CA ARG A 236 -31.60 -26.32 2.27
C ARG A 236 -30.32 -26.02 1.49
N LEU A 237 -29.17 -26.47 1.97
CA LEU A 237 -27.90 -26.40 1.22
C LEU A 237 -28.01 -27.17 -0.09
N LYS A 238 -28.56 -28.40 -0.04
CA LYS A 238 -28.85 -29.22 -1.23
C LYS A 238 -29.77 -28.47 -2.20
N TRP A 239 -30.81 -27.84 -1.66
CA TRP A 239 -31.78 -27.11 -2.47
C TRP A 239 -31.17 -25.84 -3.12
N LEU A 240 -30.36 -25.09 -2.37
CA LEU A 240 -29.61 -23.95 -2.87
C LEU A 240 -28.66 -24.36 -3.99
N ALA A 241 -27.93 -25.46 -3.83
CA ALA A 241 -27.04 -25.95 -4.87
C ALA A 241 -27.77 -26.22 -6.19
N PHE A 242 -28.98 -26.79 -6.16
CA PHE A 242 -29.78 -26.96 -7.37
C PHE A 242 -30.26 -25.63 -7.98
N ARG A 243 -30.56 -24.62 -7.16
CA ARG A 243 -30.98 -23.29 -7.65
C ARG A 243 -29.80 -22.51 -8.25
N LEU A 244 -28.60 -22.63 -7.69
CA LEU A 244 -27.37 -22.10 -8.27
C LEU A 244 -27.02 -22.79 -9.58
N HIS A 245 -27.21 -24.11 -9.66
CA HIS A 245 -27.05 -24.84 -10.93
C HIS A 245 -28.01 -24.30 -12.01
N GLU A 246 -29.28 -24.11 -11.67
CA GLU A 246 -30.28 -23.56 -12.59
C GLU A 246 -30.04 -22.08 -12.97
N SER A 247 -29.40 -21.28 -12.11
CA SER A 247 -29.00 -19.89 -12.43
C SER A 247 -27.72 -19.80 -13.27
N GLY A 248 -26.98 -20.91 -13.42
CA GLY A 248 -25.73 -20.99 -14.20
C GLY A 248 -24.45 -20.98 -13.35
N GLU A 249 -24.56 -20.87 -12.03
CA GLU A 249 -23.45 -20.92 -11.07
C GLU A 249 -23.04 -22.37 -10.75
N VAL A 250 -22.63 -23.09 -11.79
CA VAL A 250 -22.39 -24.55 -11.73
C VAL A 250 -21.22 -24.95 -10.84
N VAL A 251 -20.20 -24.08 -10.69
CA VAL A 251 -18.97 -24.37 -9.93
C VAL A 251 -19.22 -24.26 -8.41
N GLU A 252 -19.97 -23.25 -7.98
CA GLU A 252 -20.39 -23.13 -6.57
C GLU A 252 -21.40 -24.22 -6.20
N ALA A 253 -22.33 -24.54 -7.11
CA ALA A 253 -23.29 -25.63 -6.93
C ALA A 253 -22.61 -26.99 -6.72
N GLU A 254 -21.58 -27.33 -7.50
CA GLU A 254 -20.79 -28.55 -7.32
C GLU A 254 -20.14 -28.58 -5.93
N ALA A 255 -19.47 -27.49 -5.54
CA ALA A 255 -18.79 -27.41 -4.26
C ALA A 255 -19.77 -27.56 -3.08
N MET A 256 -20.95 -26.94 -3.15
CA MET A 256 -21.99 -27.09 -2.12
C MET A 256 -22.50 -28.53 -2.00
N LEU A 257 -22.65 -29.25 -3.12
CA LEU A 257 -23.08 -30.66 -3.11
C LEU A 257 -22.03 -31.59 -2.51
N ASP A 258 -20.75 -31.30 -2.70
CA ASP A 258 -19.64 -32.11 -2.17
C ASP A 258 -19.46 -31.97 -0.64
N ILE A 259 -19.95 -30.88 -0.05
CA ILE A 259 -19.84 -30.58 1.40
C ILE A 259 -21.09 -31.05 2.17
N LEU A 260 -22.12 -31.57 1.50
CA LEU A 260 -23.35 -31.99 2.17
C LEU A 260 -23.10 -33.07 3.23
N PRO A 261 -23.79 -33.00 4.39
CA PRO A 261 -23.71 -34.04 5.41
C PRO A 261 -24.10 -35.41 4.83
N ALA A 262 -23.36 -36.46 5.21
CA ALA A 262 -23.55 -37.83 4.71
C ALA A 262 -24.98 -38.37 4.91
N GLU A 263 -25.73 -37.82 5.88
CA GLU A 263 -27.11 -38.18 6.18
C GLU A 263 -28.15 -37.55 5.25
N THR A 264 -27.77 -36.70 4.28
CA THR A 264 -28.71 -36.03 3.38
C THR A 264 -29.09 -36.96 2.21
N PRO A 265 -30.32 -37.51 2.15
CA PRO A 265 -30.68 -38.45 1.11
C PRO A 265 -30.90 -37.76 -0.23
N PHE A 266 -30.54 -38.46 -1.32
CA PHE A 266 -30.87 -38.10 -2.70
C PHE A 266 -31.88 -39.10 -3.27
N SER A 267 -32.91 -38.60 -3.94
CA SER A 267 -33.74 -39.40 -4.84
C SER A 267 -32.98 -39.78 -6.11
N ASN A 268 -33.47 -40.80 -6.84
CA ASN A 268 -32.85 -41.23 -8.11
C ASN A 268 -32.78 -40.10 -9.16
N SER A 269 -33.76 -39.20 -9.18
CA SER A 269 -33.75 -38.01 -10.05
C SER A 269 -32.73 -36.96 -9.60
N GLU A 270 -32.64 -36.69 -8.29
CA GLU A 270 -31.65 -35.75 -7.75
C GLU A 270 -30.22 -36.27 -7.94
N ALA A 271 -29.96 -37.57 -7.78
CA ALA A 271 -28.64 -38.16 -8.01
C ALA A 271 -28.17 -37.99 -9.48
N ARG A 272 -29.10 -38.07 -10.44
CA ARG A 272 -28.82 -37.75 -11.85
C ARG A 272 -28.53 -36.26 -12.03
N GLN A 273 -29.29 -35.40 -11.37
CA GLN A 273 -29.06 -33.95 -11.41
C GLN A 273 -27.69 -33.57 -10.81
N VAL A 274 -27.29 -34.16 -9.68
CA VAL A 274 -25.94 -33.99 -9.10
C VAL A 274 -24.85 -34.41 -10.09
N SER A 275 -25.04 -35.55 -10.77
CA SER A 275 -24.10 -36.02 -11.79
C SER A 275 -24.01 -35.05 -12.97
N GLN A 276 -25.14 -34.45 -13.36
CA GLN A 276 -25.18 -33.42 -14.38
C GLN A 276 -24.43 -32.15 -13.94
N VAL A 277 -24.68 -31.66 -12.71
CA VAL A 277 -23.99 -30.48 -12.13
C VAL A 277 -22.48 -30.70 -12.15
N ARG A 278 -22.00 -31.85 -11.67
CA ARG A 278 -20.56 -32.20 -11.66
C ARG A 278 -19.96 -32.19 -13.07
N ASN A 279 -20.68 -32.74 -14.04
CA ASN A 279 -20.20 -32.76 -15.43
C ASN A 279 -20.14 -31.36 -16.05
N GLU A 280 -21.15 -30.52 -15.80
CA GLU A 280 -21.20 -29.14 -16.29
C GLU A 280 -20.13 -28.26 -15.61
N ALA A 281 -19.96 -28.40 -14.30
CA ALA A 281 -18.92 -27.71 -13.54
C ALA A 281 -17.50 -28.10 -14.01
N LYS A 282 -17.26 -29.40 -14.24
CA LYS A 282 -15.99 -29.88 -14.82
C LYS A 282 -15.72 -29.27 -16.20
N ARG A 283 -16.75 -29.15 -17.05
CA ARG A 283 -16.64 -28.50 -18.38
C ARG A 283 -16.36 -27.01 -18.26
N ALA A 284 -17.04 -26.31 -17.34
CA ALA A 284 -16.84 -24.89 -17.08
C ALA A 284 -15.39 -24.60 -16.62
N ARG A 285 -14.90 -25.35 -15.61
CA ARG A 285 -13.52 -25.26 -15.11
C ARG A 285 -12.48 -25.55 -16.19
N LYS A 286 -12.66 -26.61 -16.99
CA LYS A 286 -11.76 -26.90 -18.13
C LYS A 286 -11.75 -25.78 -19.17
N LYS A 287 -12.90 -25.17 -19.47
CA LYS A 287 -12.99 -24.05 -20.42
C LYS A 287 -12.23 -22.82 -19.93
N GLU A 288 -12.35 -22.51 -18.64
CA GLU A 288 -11.62 -21.40 -18.02
C GLU A 288 -10.12 -21.66 -17.92
N ALA A 289 -9.72 -22.86 -17.51
CA ALA A 289 -8.33 -23.29 -17.48
C ALA A 289 -7.65 -23.20 -18.86
N LYS A 290 -8.34 -23.62 -19.93
CA LYS A 290 -7.85 -23.46 -21.31
C LYS A 290 -7.62 -21.99 -21.70
N ARG A 291 -8.52 -21.09 -21.29
CA ARG A 291 -8.36 -19.64 -21.55
C ARG A 291 -7.13 -19.08 -20.84
N LEU A 292 -6.90 -19.49 -19.60
CA LEU A 292 -5.75 -19.07 -18.81
C LEU A 292 -4.43 -19.57 -19.41
N VAL A 293 -4.32 -20.87 -19.72
CA VAL A 293 -3.12 -21.45 -20.33
C VAL A 293 -2.81 -20.82 -21.70
N ALA A 294 -3.82 -20.62 -22.55
CA ALA A 294 -3.65 -19.94 -23.84
C ALA A 294 -3.27 -18.46 -23.71
N SER A 295 -3.57 -17.81 -22.57
CA SER A 295 -3.14 -16.44 -22.30
C SER A 295 -1.69 -16.37 -21.81
N THR A 296 -1.24 -17.37 -21.04
CA THR A 296 0.14 -17.47 -20.56
C THR A 296 1.10 -17.86 -21.68
N GLU A 297 0.68 -18.73 -22.59
CA GLU A 297 1.46 -19.07 -23.79
C GLU A 297 1.68 -17.85 -24.68
N ARG A 298 0.63 -17.06 -24.95
CA ARG A 298 0.75 -15.81 -25.72
C ARG A 298 1.67 -14.78 -25.06
N ARG A 299 1.69 -14.71 -23.73
CA ARG A 299 2.65 -13.85 -23.00
C ARG A 299 4.08 -14.38 -23.14
N ALA A 300 4.28 -15.67 -22.98
CA ALA A 300 5.61 -16.29 -23.13
C ALA A 300 6.15 -16.19 -24.57
N GLU A 301 5.30 -16.29 -25.58
CA GLU A 301 5.66 -16.00 -26.98
C GLU A 301 6.01 -14.51 -27.16
N GLY A 302 5.22 -13.60 -26.59
CA GLY A 302 5.53 -12.17 -26.58
C GLY A 302 6.89 -11.85 -25.96
N ASP A 303 7.21 -12.49 -24.83
CA ASP A 303 8.49 -12.31 -24.13
C ASP A 303 9.68 -12.88 -24.93
N LYS A 304 9.49 -14.02 -25.63
CA LYS A 304 10.50 -14.56 -26.57
C LYS A 304 10.72 -13.63 -27.76
N HIS A 305 9.65 -13.08 -28.32
CA HIS A 305 9.73 -12.11 -29.42
C HIS A 305 10.41 -10.79 -29.00
N LEU A 306 10.27 -10.39 -27.73
CA LEU A 306 10.95 -9.21 -27.17
C LEU A 306 12.44 -9.43 -26.88
N ASN A 307 12.85 -10.67 -26.57
CA ASN A 307 14.26 -11.00 -26.28
C ASN A 307 15.12 -11.29 -27.52
N ASN A 308 14.54 -11.70 -28.65
CA ASN A 308 15.27 -11.93 -29.90
C ASN A 308 16.08 -10.71 -30.42
N PRO A 309 15.55 -9.46 -30.43
CA PRO A 309 16.32 -8.30 -30.92
C PRO A 309 17.47 -7.87 -29.99
N VAL A 310 17.66 -8.49 -28.82
CA VAL A 310 18.82 -8.25 -27.95
C VAL A 310 20.06 -8.98 -28.49
N GLN A 311 19.92 -10.13 -29.16
CA GLN A 311 21.03 -10.86 -29.77
C GLN A 311 21.49 -10.28 -31.12
N GLU A 312 20.62 -9.58 -31.84
CA GLU A 312 20.97 -8.93 -33.12
C GLU A 312 21.67 -7.56 -32.94
N ARG A 313 21.63 -6.97 -31.74
CA ARG A 313 22.28 -5.68 -31.45
C ARG A 313 23.81 -5.77 -31.37
N ASP A 314 24.36 -6.88 -30.90
CA ASP A 314 25.80 -7.05 -30.72
C ASP A 314 26.61 -6.99 -32.03
N PRO A 315 26.25 -7.70 -33.12
CA PRO A 315 26.97 -7.61 -34.40
C PRO A 315 26.78 -6.25 -35.09
N GLN A 316 25.63 -5.60 -34.91
CA GLN A 316 25.35 -4.31 -35.53
C GLN A 316 26.07 -3.15 -34.81
N ALA A 317 26.26 -3.27 -33.49
CA ALA A 317 27.11 -2.36 -32.72
C ALA A 317 28.59 -2.51 -33.10
N THR A 318 29.09 -3.74 -33.31
CA THR A 318 30.47 -3.95 -33.80
C THR A 318 30.68 -3.38 -35.19
N LEU A 319 29.72 -3.60 -36.11
CA LEU A 319 29.78 -3.05 -37.47
C LEU A 319 29.75 -1.51 -37.48
N SER A 320 29.03 -0.88 -36.55
CA SER A 320 29.01 0.59 -36.42
C SER A 320 30.35 1.14 -35.89
N ALA A 321 30.97 0.44 -34.94
CA ALA A 321 32.29 0.82 -34.41
C ALA A 321 33.41 0.62 -35.44
N ASP A 322 33.31 -0.40 -36.30
CA ASP A 322 34.22 -0.60 -37.43
C ASP A 322 34.08 0.53 -38.47
N ARG A 323 32.83 0.90 -38.83
CA ARG A 323 32.56 2.01 -39.76
C ARG A 323 33.04 3.37 -39.22
N GLU A 324 32.92 3.61 -37.92
CA GLU A 324 33.47 4.83 -37.31
C GLU A 324 35.00 4.90 -37.41
N ARG A 325 35.69 3.75 -37.26
CA ARG A 325 37.14 3.65 -37.48
C ARG A 325 37.52 3.90 -38.94
N ASP A 326 36.77 3.35 -39.89
CA ASP A 326 37.01 3.57 -41.33
C ASP A 326 36.79 5.04 -41.72
N VAL A 327 35.75 5.68 -41.18
CA VAL A 327 35.49 7.11 -41.41
C VAL A 327 36.62 7.97 -40.83
N ALA A 328 37.17 7.61 -39.66
CA ALA A 328 38.31 8.31 -39.09
C ALA A 328 39.57 8.18 -39.97
N ALA A 329 39.85 6.96 -40.47
CA ALA A 329 40.98 6.72 -41.38
C ALA A 329 40.82 7.47 -42.71
N LEU A 330 39.62 7.51 -43.28
CA LEU A 330 39.33 8.26 -44.51
C LEU A 330 39.48 9.76 -44.30
N LYS A 331 39.08 10.31 -43.16
CA LYS A 331 39.31 11.73 -42.84
C LYS A 331 40.79 12.08 -42.76
N GLU A 332 41.60 11.19 -42.18
CA GLU A 332 43.04 11.38 -42.11
C GLU A 332 43.69 11.30 -43.51
N ALA A 333 43.23 10.38 -44.36
CA ALA A 333 43.68 10.29 -45.75
C ALA A 333 43.30 11.53 -46.58
N VAL A 334 42.09 12.06 -46.39
CA VAL A 334 41.65 13.30 -47.05
C VAL A 334 42.51 14.49 -46.61
N ALA A 335 42.82 14.61 -45.33
CA ALA A 335 43.71 15.67 -44.83
C ALA A 335 45.11 15.58 -45.47
N ARG A 336 45.68 14.38 -45.59
CA ARG A 336 46.97 14.17 -46.28
C ARG A 336 46.91 14.56 -47.76
N LEU A 337 45.83 14.20 -48.46
CA LEU A 337 45.64 14.58 -49.85
C LEU A 337 45.44 16.09 -50.04
N GLU A 338 44.81 16.77 -49.07
CA GLU A 338 44.69 18.23 -49.07
C GLU A 338 46.05 18.92 -48.89
N ASP A 339 46.90 18.39 -48.01
CA ASP A 339 48.27 18.86 -47.81
C ASP A 339 49.12 18.63 -49.08
N GLU A 340 49.04 17.45 -49.70
CA GLU A 340 49.71 17.16 -50.98
C GLU A 340 49.22 18.10 -52.09
N ARG A 341 47.91 18.39 -52.15
CA ARG A 341 47.35 19.34 -53.11
C ARG A 341 47.90 20.75 -52.91
N LEU A 342 48.11 21.18 -51.66
CA LEU A 342 48.72 22.47 -51.35
C LEU A 342 50.19 22.54 -51.79
N VAL A 343 50.94 21.46 -51.60
CA VAL A 343 52.33 21.35 -52.09
C VAL A 343 52.37 21.40 -53.61
N LEU A 344 51.52 20.64 -54.29
CA LEU A 344 51.43 20.66 -55.76
C LEU A 344 50.97 22.01 -56.31
N ALA A 345 50.11 22.74 -55.59
CA ALA A 345 49.73 24.10 -55.96
C ALA A 345 50.93 25.07 -55.87
N LEU A 346 51.74 24.97 -54.81
CA LEU A 346 52.98 25.75 -54.68
C LEU A 346 54.00 25.41 -55.79
N GLU A 347 54.13 24.13 -56.15
CA GLU A 347 54.99 23.71 -57.26
C GLU A 347 54.51 24.26 -58.61
N ARG A 348 53.19 24.22 -58.85
CA ARG A 348 52.58 24.80 -60.05
C ARG A 348 52.88 26.29 -60.13
N ASP A 349 52.67 27.04 -59.06
CA ASP A 349 52.89 28.49 -59.04
C ASP A 349 54.39 28.82 -59.26
N CYS A 350 55.31 28.00 -58.73
CA CYS A 350 56.75 28.10 -58.98
C CYS A 350 57.12 27.80 -60.45
N LEU A 351 56.47 26.82 -61.07
CA LEU A 351 56.64 26.53 -62.50
C LEU A 351 56.06 27.64 -63.39
N GLU A 352 54.96 28.26 -62.99
CA GLU A 352 54.34 29.37 -63.70
C GLU A 352 55.27 30.60 -63.72
N LEU A 353 55.94 30.88 -62.59
CA LEU A 353 56.99 31.91 -62.51
C LEU A 353 58.19 31.61 -63.42
N LYS A 354 58.64 30.35 -63.47
CA LYS A 354 59.72 29.92 -64.38
C LYS A 354 59.31 30.02 -65.85
N LEU A 355 58.04 29.76 -66.18
CA LEU A 355 57.51 29.93 -67.53
C LEU A 355 57.52 31.41 -67.93
N GLN A 356 57.10 32.31 -67.04
CA GLN A 356 57.17 33.77 -67.27
C GLN A 356 58.60 34.27 -67.48
N GLU A 357 59.58 33.76 -66.73
CA GLU A 357 61.00 34.06 -66.97
C GLU A 357 61.47 33.57 -68.35
N SER A 358 61.12 32.33 -68.73
CA SER A 358 61.45 31.76 -70.04
C SER A 358 60.80 32.56 -71.19
N GLU A 359 59.56 33.00 -71.02
CA GLU A 359 58.86 33.84 -71.99
C GLU A 359 59.56 35.20 -72.15
N MET A 360 60.00 35.85 -71.07
CA MET A 360 60.80 37.08 -71.16
C MET A 360 62.12 36.87 -71.91
N VAL A 361 62.80 35.74 -71.70
CA VAL A 361 64.04 35.39 -72.45
C VAL A 361 63.73 35.16 -73.93
N SER A 362 62.60 34.53 -74.26
CA SER A 362 62.15 34.36 -75.65
C SER A 362 61.84 35.70 -76.34
N VAL A 363 61.24 36.65 -75.61
CA VAL A 363 60.95 37.99 -76.15
C VAL A 363 62.24 38.78 -76.40
N ARG A 364 63.24 38.67 -75.51
CA ARG A 364 64.58 39.25 -75.75
C ARG A 364 65.25 38.68 -77.00
N THR A 365 65.24 37.36 -77.15
CA THR A 365 65.86 36.68 -78.31
C THR A 365 65.12 36.98 -79.61
N VAL A 366 63.80 37.12 -79.60
CA VAL A 366 63.03 37.62 -80.77
C VAL A 366 63.41 39.07 -81.10
N GLY A 367 63.64 39.93 -80.10
CA GLY A 367 64.13 41.29 -80.31
C GLY A 367 65.53 41.35 -80.92
N GLU A 368 66.46 40.51 -80.45
CA GLU A 368 67.81 40.39 -81.01
C GLU A 368 67.80 39.83 -82.45
N ASN A 369 66.95 38.84 -82.72
CA ASN A 369 66.77 38.27 -84.06
C ASN A 369 66.13 39.28 -85.04
N ARG A 370 65.26 40.17 -84.55
CA ARG A 370 64.70 41.27 -85.36
C ARG A 370 65.76 42.28 -85.78
N LEU A 371 66.65 42.63 -84.86
CA LEU A 371 67.81 43.49 -85.14
C LEU A 371 68.78 42.84 -86.14
N LEU A 372 69.02 41.53 -86.01
CA LEU A 372 69.81 40.76 -86.98
C LEU A 372 69.17 40.75 -88.37
N LEU A 373 67.84 40.61 -88.46
CA LEU A 373 67.10 40.69 -89.73
C LEU A 373 67.17 42.07 -90.38
N GLU A 374 67.07 43.15 -89.60
CA GLU A 374 67.25 44.52 -90.10
C GLU A 374 68.68 44.75 -90.62
N ASN A 375 69.71 44.27 -89.92
CA ASN A 375 71.10 44.32 -90.39
C ASN A 375 71.32 43.50 -91.67
N LEU A 376 70.67 42.34 -91.80
CA LEU A 376 70.77 41.48 -92.97
C LEU A 376 70.05 42.10 -94.19
N HIS A 377 68.95 42.83 -93.95
CA HIS A 377 68.27 43.59 -94.99
C HIS A 377 69.08 44.79 -95.47
N GLN A 378 69.75 45.51 -94.56
CA GLN A 378 70.73 46.55 -94.94
C GLN A 378 71.90 45.97 -95.76
N ALA A 379 72.43 44.80 -95.39
CA ALA A 379 73.48 44.13 -96.17
C ALA A 379 73.00 43.67 -97.56
N GLN A 380 71.71 43.31 -97.70
CA GLN A 380 71.10 42.99 -98.99
C GLN A 380 70.95 44.23 -99.89
N GLU A 381 70.53 45.38 -99.34
CA GLU A 381 70.49 46.64 -100.10
C GLU A 381 71.89 47.09 -100.54
N GLU A 382 72.92 46.87 -99.72
CA GLU A 382 74.32 47.14 -100.12
C GLU A 382 74.80 46.21 -101.25
N LEU A 383 74.39 44.94 -101.25
CA LEU A 383 74.69 44.00 -102.32
C LEU A 383 73.96 44.33 -103.64
N GLU A 384 72.71 44.82 -103.58
CA GLU A 384 71.99 45.30 -104.77
C GLU A 384 72.64 46.56 -105.35
N ARG A 385 73.11 47.49 -104.50
CA ARG A 385 73.90 48.65 -104.96
C ARG A 385 75.22 48.25 -105.63
N LEU A 386 75.90 47.22 -105.12
CA LEU A 386 77.11 46.66 -105.74
C LEU A 386 76.82 45.92 -107.06
N ALA A 387 75.64 45.32 -107.20
CA ALA A 387 75.20 44.68 -108.44
C ALA A 387 74.92 45.72 -109.54
N ASP A 388 74.27 46.84 -109.20
CA ASP A 388 74.06 47.98 -110.11
C ASP A 388 75.40 48.65 -110.51
N GLU A 389 76.40 48.64 -109.63
CA GLU A 389 77.75 49.14 -109.91
C GLU A 389 78.56 48.18 -110.81
N CYS A 390 78.36 46.86 -110.67
CA CYS A 390 78.89 45.87 -111.61
C CYS A 390 78.26 45.97 -113.01
N GLU A 391 76.99 46.36 -113.12
CA GLU A 391 76.31 46.62 -114.39
C GLU A 391 76.82 47.92 -115.05
N ARG A 392 77.10 48.96 -114.27
CA ARG A 392 77.81 50.16 -114.76
C ARG A 392 79.22 49.86 -115.27
N LEU A 393 79.99 49.00 -114.59
CA LEU A 393 81.34 48.60 -115.02
C LEU A 393 81.33 47.72 -116.28
N ARG A 394 80.26 46.94 -116.52
CA ARG A 394 80.06 46.25 -117.82
C ARG A 394 79.84 47.23 -118.96
N ASN A 395 79.04 48.27 -118.75
CA ASN A 395 78.78 49.30 -119.77
C ASN A 395 80.05 50.12 -120.10
N VAL A 396 80.94 50.36 -119.13
CA VAL A 396 82.27 50.98 -119.38
C VAL A 396 83.23 50.02 -120.08
N ASN A 397 83.13 48.71 -119.84
CA ASN A 397 83.93 47.71 -120.54
C ASN A 397 83.48 47.50 -122.00
N ASP A 398 82.20 47.70 -122.31
CA ASP A 398 81.66 47.70 -123.67
C ASP A 398 82.08 48.96 -124.46
N GLU A 399 82.27 50.11 -123.79
CA GLU A 399 82.89 51.32 -124.37
C GLU A 399 84.39 51.12 -124.72
N PHE A 400 85.13 50.34 -123.93
CA PHE A 400 86.53 49.96 -124.23
C PHE A 400 86.68 48.94 -125.37
N VAL A 401 85.64 48.13 -125.63
CA VAL A 401 85.61 47.20 -126.79
C VAL A 401 85.25 47.95 -128.08
N ALA A 402 84.47 49.04 -127.99
CA ALA A 402 84.15 49.94 -129.10
C ALA A 402 85.36 50.76 -129.58
N GLU A 403 86.24 51.23 -128.68
CA GLU A 403 87.51 51.91 -129.04
C GLU A 403 88.54 50.99 -129.73
N LYS A 404 88.40 49.66 -129.59
CA LYS A 404 89.29 48.67 -130.22
C LYS A 404 88.89 48.30 -131.66
N GLN A 405 87.65 48.61 -132.08
CA GLN A 405 87.16 48.32 -133.44
C GLN A 405 87.11 49.55 -134.36
N GLU A 406 87.25 50.77 -133.82
CA GLU A 406 87.26 52.03 -134.59
C GLU A 406 88.60 52.35 -135.30
N LEU A 407 89.65 51.56 -135.07
CA LEU A 407 90.93 51.70 -135.80
C LEU A 407 91.03 50.80 -137.06
N ALA A 408 90.00 50.02 -137.38
CA ALA A 408 90.07 49.01 -138.44
C ALA A 408 88.83 48.93 -139.35
N ALA A 409 88.25 50.06 -139.77
CA ALA A 409 87.65 50.21 -141.12
C ALA A 409 86.96 51.57 -141.28
N LYS A 410 87.76 52.63 -141.20
CA LYS A 410 87.36 53.99 -141.52
C LYS A 410 87.36 54.25 -143.03
N TYR A 411 86.83 53.35 -143.86
CA TYR A 411 86.50 53.69 -145.25
C TYR A 411 85.29 52.89 -145.74
N GLU A 412 84.13 53.45 -145.40
CA GLU A 412 82.96 53.54 -146.26
C GLU A 412 83.31 53.71 -147.75
N VAL A 413 82.49 53.05 -148.57
CA VAL A 413 81.91 53.62 -149.79
C VAL A 413 82.89 54.04 -150.88
N GLN A 414 82.94 53.22 -151.92
CA GLN A 414 82.59 53.74 -153.25
C GLN A 414 81.80 52.71 -154.07
N SER A 415 80.49 52.97 -154.14
CA SER A 415 79.73 53.05 -155.38
C SER A 415 79.55 51.79 -156.24
N GLN A 416 78.35 51.22 -156.06
CA GLN A 416 77.36 50.95 -157.11
C GLN A 416 77.65 49.95 -158.26
N LEU A 417 76.71 49.01 -158.32
CA LEU A 417 75.84 48.61 -159.44
C LEU A 417 76.03 47.21 -160.06
N HIS A 418 74.97 46.43 -159.79
CA HIS A 418 74.12 45.68 -160.73
C HIS A 418 74.43 44.23 -161.05
N GLU A 419 73.34 43.45 -160.88
CA GLU A 419 72.85 42.42 -161.80
C GLU A 419 73.86 41.33 -162.19
N GLU A 420 73.57 40.06 -161.98
CA GLU A 420 72.35 39.44 -162.46
C GLU A 420 72.48 37.94 -162.19
N ARG A 421 71.31 37.31 -162.24
CA ARG A 421 71.10 35.93 -162.64
C ARG A 421 71.35 34.87 -161.56
N VAL A 422 70.31 34.50 -160.81
CA VAL A 422 69.18 33.66 -161.28
C VAL A 422 69.52 32.17 -161.12
N ARG A 423 68.60 31.51 -160.43
CA ARG A 423 68.33 30.06 -160.32
C ARG A 423 69.20 29.29 -159.34
N GLU A 424 68.68 28.38 -158.53
CA GLU A 424 67.44 27.58 -158.61
C GLU A 424 67.16 27.00 -157.21
N PHE A 425 65.96 27.09 -156.62
CA PHE A 425 64.79 26.21 -156.81
C PHE A 425 64.89 24.83 -156.10
N GLY A 426 64.07 24.63 -155.06
CA GLY A 426 63.88 23.37 -154.30
C GLY A 426 64.30 23.52 -152.83
N ALA A 427 63.44 23.58 -151.82
CA ALA A 427 62.48 22.54 -151.49
C ALA A 427 61.33 23.08 -150.60
N LEU A 428 60.13 23.10 -151.19
CA LEU A 428 58.83 23.28 -150.54
C LEU A 428 58.25 21.89 -150.15
N MET A 429 58.93 21.14 -149.29
CA MET A 429 58.47 19.79 -148.84
C MET A 429 58.31 19.60 -147.32
N ASP A 430 58.76 20.54 -146.48
CA ASP A 430 58.81 20.35 -145.01
C ASP A 430 57.58 20.83 -144.23
N VAL A 431 56.52 21.26 -144.91
CA VAL A 431 55.29 21.76 -144.24
C VAL A 431 54.26 20.64 -144.01
N ARG A 432 54.35 19.50 -144.72
CA ARG A 432 53.37 18.41 -144.59
C ARG A 432 53.58 17.49 -143.38
N VAL A 433 54.81 17.36 -142.86
CA VAL A 433 55.14 16.49 -141.71
C VAL A 433 54.75 17.10 -140.35
N ARG A 434 54.61 18.43 -140.27
CA ARG A 434 54.27 19.12 -139.00
C ARG A 434 52.81 18.91 -138.58
N LEU A 435 51.87 18.72 -139.51
CA LEU A 435 50.44 18.62 -139.19
C LEU A 435 49.98 17.22 -138.70
N GLU A 436 50.75 16.15 -138.92
CA GLU A 436 50.43 14.80 -138.39
C GLU A 436 50.85 14.60 -136.91
N LYS A 437 51.70 15.49 -136.37
CA LYS A 437 52.19 15.40 -134.99
C LYS A 437 51.22 16.02 -133.97
N GLU A 438 50.49 17.06 -134.36
CA GLU A 438 49.54 17.77 -133.49
C GLU A 438 48.23 17.00 -133.23
N GLY A 439 47.88 16.02 -134.08
CA GLY A 439 46.70 15.16 -133.89
C GLY A 439 46.84 14.10 -132.79
N LYS A 440 48.06 13.69 -132.44
CA LYS A 440 48.31 12.65 -131.41
C LYS A 440 48.31 13.21 -129.99
N ASP A 441 48.70 14.46 -129.80
CA ASP A 441 48.77 15.11 -128.48
C ASP A 441 47.38 15.49 -127.93
N LEU A 442 46.36 15.63 -128.80
CA LEU A 442 44.99 15.93 -128.38
C LEU A 442 44.25 14.69 -127.83
N ALA A 443 44.54 13.50 -128.35
CA ALA A 443 43.95 12.24 -127.88
C ALA A 443 44.45 11.84 -126.47
N ALA A 444 45.73 12.06 -126.18
CA ALA A 444 46.32 11.77 -124.87
C ALA A 444 45.74 12.65 -123.74
N LYS A 445 45.38 13.90 -124.04
CA LYS A 445 44.74 14.80 -123.06
C LYS A 445 43.32 14.38 -122.70
N HIS A 446 42.55 13.87 -123.66
CA HIS A 446 41.17 13.42 -123.41
C HIS A 446 41.12 12.14 -122.55
N GLU A 447 42.12 11.26 -122.68
CA GLU A 447 42.24 10.04 -121.88
C GLU A 447 42.62 10.34 -120.41
N ALA A 448 43.50 11.31 -120.17
CA ALA A 448 43.84 11.77 -118.82
C ALA A 448 42.65 12.43 -118.10
N GLN A 449 41.80 13.16 -118.85
CA GLN A 449 40.62 13.81 -118.30
C GLN A 449 39.52 12.82 -117.89
N CYS A 450 39.39 11.68 -118.60
CA CYS A 450 38.47 10.60 -118.21
C CYS A 450 38.89 9.91 -116.90
N ARG A 451 40.20 9.68 -116.69
CA ARG A 451 40.72 9.08 -115.44
C ARG A 451 40.47 9.97 -114.21
N LEU A 452 40.61 11.28 -114.36
CA LEU A 452 40.29 12.26 -113.30
C LEU A 452 38.79 12.28 -112.94
N ILE A 453 37.91 12.08 -113.92
CA ILE A 453 36.45 12.00 -113.67
C ILE A 453 36.11 10.71 -112.92
N GLU A 454 36.73 9.57 -113.25
CA GLU A 454 36.54 8.31 -112.54
C GLU A 454 37.04 8.37 -111.09
N GLU A 455 38.20 8.97 -110.83
CA GLU A 455 38.71 9.18 -109.46
C GLU A 455 37.78 10.10 -108.64
N ARG A 456 37.24 11.15 -109.27
CA ARG A 456 36.29 12.05 -108.62
C ARG A 456 34.96 11.36 -108.29
N SER A 457 34.48 10.47 -109.16
CA SER A 457 33.30 9.63 -108.87
C SER A 457 33.54 8.72 -107.67
N ARG A 458 34.70 8.04 -107.62
CA ARG A 458 35.06 7.17 -106.49
C ARG A 458 35.16 7.91 -105.16
N MET A 459 35.69 9.15 -105.18
CA MET A 459 35.73 10.00 -103.98
C MET A 459 34.34 10.43 -103.51
N LEU A 460 33.42 10.73 -104.44
CA LEU A 460 32.03 11.06 -104.10
C LEU A 460 31.27 9.87 -103.52
N ASP A 461 31.48 8.67 -104.06
CA ASP A 461 30.88 7.44 -103.53
C ASP A 461 31.43 7.12 -102.12
N ALA A 462 32.73 7.35 -101.88
CA ALA A 462 33.33 7.19 -100.55
C ALA A 462 32.79 8.20 -99.52
N LEU A 463 32.55 9.45 -99.93
CA LEU A 463 31.91 10.47 -99.09
C LEU A 463 30.45 10.12 -98.78
N ALA A 464 29.70 9.60 -99.76
CA ALA A 464 28.33 9.14 -99.55
C ALA A 464 28.26 7.97 -98.55
N ALA A 465 29.17 6.99 -98.67
CA ALA A 465 29.29 5.89 -97.71
C ALA A 465 29.67 6.39 -96.29
N GLY A 466 30.53 7.42 -96.21
CA GLY A 466 30.87 8.09 -94.95
C GLY A 466 29.67 8.76 -94.28
N HIS A 467 28.83 9.46 -95.05
CA HIS A 467 27.59 10.06 -94.56
C HIS A 467 26.57 9.03 -94.08
N GLU A 468 26.42 7.89 -94.77
CA GLU A 468 25.56 6.79 -94.31
C GLU A 468 26.06 6.16 -92.99
N ALA A 469 27.39 6.00 -92.83
CA ALA A 469 27.98 5.52 -91.58
C ALA A 469 27.74 6.52 -90.43
N GLN A 470 27.88 7.81 -90.70
CA GLN A 470 27.61 8.87 -89.72
C GLN A 470 26.12 8.93 -89.34
N GLY A 471 25.21 8.73 -90.29
CA GLY A 471 23.77 8.61 -90.05
C GLY A 471 23.42 7.46 -89.10
N ARG A 472 24.02 6.28 -89.30
CA ARG A 472 23.84 5.12 -88.39
C ARG A 472 24.32 5.40 -86.97
N LEU A 473 25.45 6.09 -86.80
CA LEU A 473 25.97 6.48 -85.47
C LEU A 473 25.06 7.51 -84.77
N ILE A 474 24.45 8.42 -85.53
CA ILE A 474 23.49 9.39 -84.98
C ILE A 474 22.22 8.66 -84.49
N GLU A 475 21.67 7.73 -85.29
CA GLU A 475 20.52 6.92 -84.87
C GLU A 475 20.80 6.09 -83.62
N GLU A 476 22.00 5.50 -83.51
CA GLU A 476 22.40 4.74 -82.34
C GLU A 476 22.56 5.64 -81.10
N ARG A 477 23.13 6.84 -81.27
CA ARG A 477 23.22 7.85 -80.22
C ARG A 477 21.83 8.29 -79.74
N ASP A 478 20.90 8.53 -80.65
CA ASP A 478 19.54 8.96 -80.29
C ASP A 478 18.77 7.83 -79.57
N ARG A 479 18.99 6.57 -79.95
CA ARG A 479 18.47 5.42 -79.19
C ARG A 479 19.05 5.38 -77.77
N LEU A 480 20.35 5.60 -77.60
CA LEU A 480 21.01 5.62 -76.29
C LEU A 480 20.56 6.81 -75.43
N ILE A 481 20.35 7.98 -76.02
CA ILE A 481 19.78 9.14 -75.32
C ILE A 481 18.36 8.80 -74.84
N GLY A 482 17.53 8.21 -75.71
CA GLY A 482 16.18 7.80 -75.35
C GLY A 482 16.10 6.70 -74.28
N THR A 483 17.12 5.83 -74.16
CA THR A 483 17.20 4.88 -73.03
C THR A 483 17.67 5.57 -71.75
N LEU A 484 18.67 6.46 -71.82
CA LEU A 484 19.15 7.25 -70.69
C LEU A 484 18.09 8.19 -70.09
N GLU A 485 17.25 8.79 -70.92
CA GLU A 485 16.14 9.61 -70.45
C GLU A 485 15.09 8.78 -69.70
N ARG A 486 14.77 7.58 -70.22
CA ARG A 486 13.87 6.64 -69.55
C ARG A 486 14.43 6.17 -68.20
N THR A 487 15.71 5.82 -68.14
CA THR A 487 16.35 5.43 -66.86
C THR A 487 16.45 6.60 -65.89
N LYS A 488 16.71 7.83 -66.36
CA LYS A 488 16.69 9.04 -65.51
C LYS A 488 15.32 9.30 -64.90
N VAL A 489 14.23 9.14 -65.67
CA VAL A 489 12.86 9.26 -65.14
C VAL A 489 12.56 8.15 -64.14
N GLN A 490 12.98 6.91 -64.43
CA GLN A 490 12.83 5.76 -63.52
C GLN A 490 13.54 6.01 -62.19
N LEU A 491 14.82 6.39 -62.22
CA LEU A 491 15.62 6.73 -61.04
C LEU A 491 15.03 7.92 -60.27
N GLY A 492 14.47 8.90 -60.99
CA GLY A 492 13.75 10.02 -60.37
C GLY A 492 12.52 9.57 -59.58
N ARG A 493 11.74 8.62 -60.11
CA ARG A 493 10.58 8.02 -59.43
C ARG A 493 11.00 7.17 -58.23
N GLU A 494 12.04 6.35 -58.38
CA GLU A 494 12.58 5.52 -57.29
C GLU A 494 13.13 6.38 -56.15
N ARG A 495 13.83 7.47 -56.46
CA ARG A 495 14.32 8.44 -55.47
C ARG A 495 13.18 9.10 -54.69
N LEU A 496 12.11 9.51 -55.38
CA LEU A 496 10.90 10.05 -54.74
C LEU A 496 10.23 9.01 -53.84
N ALA A 497 10.08 7.77 -54.31
CA ALA A 497 9.51 6.69 -53.52
C ALA A 497 10.34 6.37 -52.27
N LEU A 498 11.68 6.34 -52.39
CA LEU A 498 12.59 6.17 -51.27
C LEU A 498 12.53 7.35 -50.29
N SER A 499 12.40 8.59 -50.77
CA SER A 499 12.24 9.77 -49.91
C SER A 499 10.96 9.70 -49.08
N VAL A 500 9.84 9.35 -49.71
CA VAL A 500 8.55 9.18 -49.01
C VAL A 500 8.63 8.03 -47.99
N LYS A 501 9.27 6.92 -48.36
CA LYS A 501 9.49 5.81 -47.44
C LYS A 501 10.35 6.24 -46.23
N HIS A 502 11.43 6.97 -46.47
CA HIS A 502 12.31 7.48 -45.42
C HIS A 502 11.58 8.45 -44.48
N GLU A 503 10.75 9.36 -45.00
CA GLU A 503 9.91 10.23 -44.18
C GLU A 503 8.91 9.45 -43.34
N SER A 504 8.30 8.39 -43.90
CA SER A 504 7.37 7.54 -43.15
C SER A 504 8.08 6.76 -42.03
N GLU A 505 9.28 6.24 -42.30
CA GLU A 505 10.11 5.55 -41.31
C GLU A 505 10.57 6.51 -40.21
N LEU A 506 10.95 7.75 -40.56
CA LEU A 506 11.31 8.79 -39.61
C LEU A 506 10.14 9.12 -38.67
N ARG A 507 8.93 9.31 -39.22
CA ARG A 507 7.72 9.55 -38.42
C ARG A 507 7.41 8.39 -37.47
N THR A 508 7.52 7.14 -37.94
CA THR A 508 7.32 5.98 -37.06
C THR A 508 8.41 5.87 -35.97
N SER A 509 9.64 6.28 -36.27
CA SER A 509 10.74 6.31 -35.31
C SER A 509 10.51 7.38 -34.24
N GLU A 510 10.08 8.58 -34.62
CA GLU A 510 9.72 9.66 -33.70
C GLU A 510 8.55 9.25 -32.78
N GLU A 511 7.53 8.58 -33.33
CA GLU A 511 6.38 8.12 -32.56
C GLU A 511 6.76 7.00 -31.58
N ARG A 512 7.63 6.06 -31.99
CA ARG A 512 8.25 5.08 -31.08
C ARG A 512 9.09 5.78 -30.00
N GLY A 513 9.83 6.83 -30.35
CA GLY A 513 10.58 7.65 -29.38
C GLY A 513 9.68 8.24 -28.31
N ARG A 514 8.55 8.86 -28.70
CA ARG A 514 7.54 9.39 -27.77
C ARG A 514 6.95 8.30 -26.89
N GLN A 515 6.66 7.12 -27.43
CA GLN A 515 6.16 5.98 -26.65
C GLN A 515 7.19 5.48 -25.64
N VAL A 516 8.47 5.39 -26.02
CA VAL A 516 9.56 5.01 -25.13
C VAL A 516 9.71 6.03 -24.00
N ASP A 517 9.61 7.32 -24.28
CA ASP A 517 9.72 8.36 -23.26
C ASP A 517 8.51 8.35 -22.30
N ALA A 518 7.30 8.08 -22.80
CA ALA A 518 6.12 7.86 -21.96
C ALA A 518 6.29 6.62 -21.05
N LEU A 519 6.84 5.51 -21.59
CA LEU A 519 7.13 4.30 -20.82
C LEU A 519 8.22 4.55 -19.77
N LYS A 520 9.25 5.33 -20.08
CA LYS A 520 10.28 5.74 -19.09
C LYS A 520 9.67 6.54 -17.94
N GLN A 521 8.79 7.50 -18.24
CA GLN A 521 8.07 8.26 -17.20
C GLN A 521 7.19 7.36 -16.35
N SER A 522 6.46 6.43 -16.96
CA SER A 522 5.64 5.45 -16.24
C SER A 522 6.49 4.53 -15.36
N ASN A 523 7.63 4.04 -15.85
CA ASN A 523 8.54 3.21 -15.06
C ASN A 523 9.16 3.97 -13.91
N PHE A 524 9.54 5.23 -14.10
CA PHE A 524 10.04 6.07 -13.01
C PHE A 524 9.00 6.23 -11.89
N LYS A 525 7.73 6.43 -12.24
CA LYS A 525 6.63 6.50 -11.27
C LYS A 525 6.41 5.16 -10.56
N LEU A 526 6.44 4.04 -11.29
CA LEU A 526 6.33 2.70 -10.69
C LEU A 526 7.50 2.40 -9.73
N GLU A 527 8.72 2.85 -10.04
CA GLU A 527 9.88 2.70 -9.17
C GLU A 527 9.71 3.52 -7.87
N GLN A 528 9.19 4.74 -7.96
CA GLN A 528 8.84 5.57 -6.79
C GLN A 528 7.75 4.90 -5.94
N ASP A 529 6.69 4.40 -6.56
CA ASP A 529 5.61 3.70 -5.86
C ASP A 529 6.13 2.42 -5.18
N ARG A 530 7.02 1.66 -5.85
CA ARG A 530 7.68 0.47 -5.28
C ARG A 530 8.52 0.81 -4.05
N GLN A 531 9.29 1.91 -4.10
CA GLN A 531 10.07 2.37 -2.94
C GLN A 531 9.17 2.81 -1.79
N ALA A 532 8.09 3.55 -2.07
CA ALA A 532 7.12 3.94 -1.06
C ALA A 532 6.43 2.73 -0.41
N LEU A 533 6.11 1.71 -1.21
CA LEU A 533 5.52 0.45 -0.72
C LEU A 533 6.52 -0.32 0.15
N ALA A 534 7.80 -0.38 -0.24
CA ALA A 534 8.85 -1.03 0.54
C ALA A 534 9.04 -0.36 1.91
N ILE A 535 9.01 0.97 1.99
CA ILE A 535 9.07 1.71 3.26
C ILE A 535 7.85 1.37 4.12
N LYS A 536 6.65 1.35 3.55
CA LYS A 536 5.43 0.96 4.28
C LYS A 536 5.52 -0.47 4.85
N HIS A 537 6.03 -1.43 4.07
CA HIS A 537 6.23 -2.79 4.54
C HIS A 537 7.29 -2.91 5.63
N ALA A 538 8.37 -2.12 5.55
CA ALA A 538 9.38 -2.07 6.61
C ALA A 538 8.79 -1.56 7.94
N VAL A 539 8.01 -0.48 7.90
CA VAL A 539 7.31 0.06 9.08
C VAL A 539 6.29 -0.95 9.63
N GLN A 540 5.53 -1.62 8.76
CA GLN A 540 4.60 -2.67 9.19
C GLN A 540 5.31 -3.86 9.86
N ALA A 541 6.47 -4.26 9.36
CA ALA A 541 7.27 -5.32 9.96
C ALA A 541 7.81 -4.92 11.35
N GLU A 542 8.21 -3.66 11.52
CA GLU A 542 8.68 -3.13 12.81
C GLU A 542 7.55 -3.08 13.85
N VAL A 543 6.37 -2.60 13.45
CA VAL A 543 5.16 -2.63 14.29
C VAL A 543 4.75 -4.07 14.65
N ALA A 544 4.87 -5.01 13.71
CA ALA A 544 4.60 -6.41 13.99
C ALA A 544 5.60 -7.01 15.00
N ALA A 545 6.88 -6.68 14.88
CA ALA A 545 7.91 -7.13 15.83
C ALA A 545 7.72 -6.51 17.23
N GLU A 546 7.25 -5.27 17.32
CA GLU A 546 6.88 -4.63 18.59
C GLU A 546 5.68 -5.31 19.23
N ARG A 547 4.62 -5.61 18.47
CA ARG A 547 3.46 -6.38 18.96
C ARG A 547 3.82 -7.77 19.46
N VAL A 548 4.74 -8.46 18.78
CA VAL A 548 5.23 -9.79 19.24
C VAL A 548 5.93 -9.65 20.59
N ARG A 549 6.78 -8.63 20.79
CA ARG A 549 7.42 -8.37 22.08
C ARG A 549 6.40 -8.02 23.18
N GLU A 550 5.38 -7.22 22.87
CA GLU A 550 4.30 -6.93 23.80
C GLU A 550 3.56 -8.21 24.21
N LEU A 551 3.22 -9.07 23.26
CA LEU A 551 2.55 -10.36 23.52
C LEU A 551 3.41 -11.29 24.38
N GLU A 552 4.72 -11.36 24.14
CA GLU A 552 5.64 -12.11 24.99
C GLU A 552 5.69 -11.56 26.41
N SER A 553 5.70 -10.23 26.59
CA SER A 553 5.70 -9.60 27.91
C SER A 553 4.40 -9.89 28.68
N GLN A 554 3.26 -9.84 27.98
CA GLN A 554 1.95 -10.18 28.55
C GLN A 554 1.88 -11.65 28.93
N ARG A 555 2.42 -12.55 28.09
CA ARG A 555 2.46 -13.99 28.38
C ARG A 555 3.28 -14.30 29.64
N GLN A 556 4.39 -13.59 29.85
CA GLN A 556 5.17 -13.70 31.09
C GLN A 556 4.40 -13.17 32.31
N ALA A 557 3.68 -12.05 32.16
CA ALA A 557 2.85 -11.50 33.24
C ALA A 557 1.72 -12.45 33.64
N ILE A 558 1.04 -13.06 32.67
CA ILE A 558 0.01 -14.09 32.92
C ILE A 558 0.61 -15.27 33.69
N GLY A 559 1.79 -15.75 33.29
CA GLY A 559 2.48 -16.82 34.01
C GLY A 559 2.75 -16.48 35.48
N ARG A 560 3.19 -15.25 35.78
CA ARG A 560 3.41 -14.79 37.17
C ARG A 560 2.10 -14.75 37.96
N ILE A 561 1.03 -14.25 37.36
CA ILE A 561 -0.30 -14.21 38.00
C ILE A 561 -0.81 -15.61 38.29
N GLU A 562 -0.58 -16.58 37.39
CA GLU A 562 -0.95 -17.97 37.62
C GLU A 562 -0.15 -18.60 38.77
N GLU A 563 1.15 -18.31 38.89
CA GLU A 563 1.98 -18.73 40.02
C GLU A 563 1.51 -18.12 41.35
N GLU A 564 1.24 -16.82 41.38
CA GLU A 564 0.69 -16.13 42.56
C GLU A 564 -0.68 -16.68 42.96
N LYS A 565 -1.55 -16.97 41.98
CA LYS A 565 -2.86 -17.59 42.24
C LYS A 565 -2.73 -18.98 42.84
N ARG A 566 -1.78 -19.79 42.37
CA ARG A 566 -1.48 -21.11 42.97
C ARG A 566 -0.97 -20.96 44.40
N ALA A 567 -0.08 -20.01 44.66
CA ALA A 567 0.42 -19.73 46.01
C ALA A 567 -0.70 -19.29 46.97
N LEU A 568 -1.61 -18.42 46.51
CA LEU A 568 -2.78 -17.98 47.28
C LEU A 568 -3.76 -19.13 47.55
N ALA A 569 -3.99 -20.03 46.60
CA ALA A 569 -4.83 -21.19 46.80
C ALA A 569 -4.28 -22.11 47.91
N VAL A 570 -2.97 -22.36 47.91
CA VAL A 570 -2.29 -23.14 48.97
C VAL A 570 -2.41 -22.44 50.33
N ALA A 571 -2.21 -21.12 50.38
CA ALA A 571 -2.37 -20.35 51.61
C ALA A 571 -3.80 -20.39 52.15
N HIS A 572 -4.81 -20.31 51.27
CA HIS A 572 -6.21 -20.40 51.63
C HIS A 572 -6.59 -21.80 52.17
N GLU A 573 -6.10 -22.87 51.54
CA GLU A 573 -6.31 -24.22 52.05
C GLU A 573 -5.69 -24.41 53.45
N MET A 574 -4.49 -23.87 53.67
CA MET A 574 -3.83 -23.90 54.97
C MET A 574 -4.61 -23.11 56.03
N GLN A 575 -5.14 -21.93 55.68
CA GLN A 575 -6.00 -21.16 56.58
C GLN A 575 -7.31 -21.88 56.87
N SER A 576 -7.92 -22.56 55.90
CA SER A 576 -9.14 -23.34 56.11
C SER A 576 -8.91 -24.50 57.08
N LYS A 577 -7.77 -25.19 56.99
CA LYS A 577 -7.39 -26.25 57.95
C LYS A 577 -7.21 -25.69 59.36
N LEU A 578 -6.48 -24.58 59.51
CA LEU A 578 -6.30 -23.88 60.78
C LEU A 578 -7.62 -23.38 61.38
N ALA A 579 -8.55 -22.90 60.54
CA ALA A 579 -9.88 -22.49 60.98
C ALA A 579 -10.72 -23.69 61.46
N GLY A 580 -10.62 -24.84 60.78
CA GLY A 580 -11.24 -26.10 61.21
C GLY A 580 -10.72 -26.57 62.58
N GLU A 581 -9.40 -26.56 62.79
CA GLU A 581 -8.78 -26.90 64.08
C GLU A 581 -9.22 -25.95 65.19
N ARG A 582 -9.23 -24.63 64.93
CA ARG A 582 -9.72 -23.63 65.89
C ARG A 582 -11.20 -23.82 66.21
N SER A 583 -12.02 -24.21 65.25
CA SER A 583 -13.45 -24.52 65.46
C SER A 583 -13.62 -25.70 66.41
N LEU A 584 -12.86 -26.79 66.21
CA LEU A 584 -12.88 -27.96 67.08
C LEU A 584 -12.41 -27.63 68.50
N GLN A 585 -11.37 -26.80 68.63
CA GLN A 585 -10.90 -26.31 69.93
C GLN A 585 -11.94 -25.43 70.64
N LEU A 586 -12.61 -24.53 69.91
CA LEU A 586 -13.71 -23.72 70.44
C LEU A 586 -14.89 -24.58 70.89
N GLU A 587 -15.20 -25.64 70.18
CA GLU A 587 -16.28 -26.56 70.53
C GLU A 587 -15.93 -27.38 71.78
N ALA A 588 -14.68 -27.86 71.90
CA ALA A 588 -14.16 -28.48 73.11
C ALA A 588 -14.18 -27.53 74.33
N LEU A 589 -13.76 -26.27 74.14
CA LEU A 589 -13.82 -25.24 75.18
C LEU A 589 -15.26 -24.89 75.56
N LYS A 590 -16.21 -24.84 74.60
CA LYS A 590 -17.64 -24.64 74.88
C LYS A 590 -18.21 -25.79 75.70
N GLN A 591 -17.89 -27.04 75.37
CA GLN A 591 -18.31 -28.20 76.15
C GLN A 591 -17.69 -28.19 77.55
N GLY A 592 -16.41 -27.85 77.68
CA GLY A 592 -15.72 -27.65 78.95
C GLY A 592 -16.36 -26.56 79.81
N ASN A 593 -16.65 -25.39 79.22
CA ASN A 593 -17.34 -24.30 79.91
C ASN A 593 -18.77 -24.67 80.30
N ALA A 594 -19.50 -25.42 79.47
CA ALA A 594 -20.83 -25.90 79.82
C ALA A 594 -20.80 -26.91 80.99
N LYS A 595 -19.75 -27.75 81.05
CA LYS A 595 -19.50 -28.65 82.17
C LYS A 595 -19.15 -27.87 83.45
N LEU A 596 -18.24 -26.92 83.36
CA LEU A 596 -17.87 -26.02 84.46
C LEU A 596 -19.07 -25.21 84.97
N GLU A 597 -19.91 -24.68 84.07
CA GLU A 597 -21.13 -23.96 84.45
C GLU A 597 -22.18 -24.89 85.07
N ARG A 598 -22.26 -26.17 84.67
CA ARG A 598 -23.07 -27.17 85.39
C ARG A 598 -22.51 -27.46 86.77
N GLU A 599 -21.21 -27.74 86.89
CA GLU A 599 -20.55 -27.98 88.18
C GLU A 599 -20.69 -26.77 89.11
N LYS A 600 -20.57 -25.56 88.57
CA LYS A 600 -20.81 -24.30 89.27
C LYS A 600 -22.27 -24.15 89.68
N ARG A 601 -23.24 -24.49 88.83
CA ARG A 601 -24.68 -24.51 89.19
C ARG A 601 -24.98 -25.55 90.26
N ASP A 602 -24.36 -26.72 90.20
CA ASP A 602 -24.54 -27.78 91.20
C ASP A 602 -23.86 -27.42 92.53
N ALA A 603 -22.70 -26.77 92.47
CA ALA A 603 -22.03 -26.21 93.65
C ALA A 603 -22.82 -25.03 94.23
N GLN A 604 -23.38 -24.16 93.39
CA GLN A 604 -24.29 -23.10 93.78
C GLN A 604 -25.61 -23.64 94.32
N ALA A 605 -26.12 -24.77 93.81
CA ALA A 605 -27.31 -25.42 94.33
C ALA A 605 -27.04 -26.07 95.69
N ARG A 606 -25.88 -26.73 95.87
CA ARG A 606 -25.43 -27.25 97.17
C ARG A 606 -25.16 -26.12 98.17
N ALA A 607 -24.54 -25.03 97.73
CA ALA A 607 -24.38 -23.82 98.52
C ALA A 607 -25.73 -23.17 98.81
N ALA A 608 -26.69 -23.17 97.87
CA ALA A 608 -28.04 -22.65 98.07
C ALA A 608 -28.87 -23.54 98.99
N GLU A 609 -28.65 -24.85 99.04
CA GLU A 609 -29.26 -25.74 100.04
C GLU A 609 -28.64 -25.55 101.42
N ALA A 610 -27.31 -25.38 101.52
CA ALA A 610 -26.64 -25.04 102.77
C ALA A 610 -27.09 -23.66 103.28
N VAL A 611 -27.09 -22.67 102.39
CA VAL A 611 -27.65 -21.34 102.61
C VAL A 611 -29.15 -21.44 102.84
N SER A 612 -29.91 -22.37 102.28
CA SER A 612 -31.36 -22.52 102.58
C SER A 612 -31.59 -23.07 103.98
N ARG A 613 -30.70 -23.92 104.50
CA ARG A 613 -30.73 -24.36 105.91
C ARG A 613 -30.34 -23.23 106.86
N GLU A 614 -29.36 -22.42 106.48
CA GLU A 614 -29.03 -21.17 107.18
C GLU A 614 -30.08 -20.07 106.96
N LEU A 615 -30.82 -20.09 105.86
CA LEU A 615 -31.89 -19.15 105.52
C LEU A 615 -33.17 -19.54 106.23
N GLU A 616 -33.40 -20.79 106.58
CA GLU A 616 -34.47 -21.16 107.53
C GLU A 616 -34.16 -20.62 108.93
N SER A 617 -32.88 -20.66 109.37
CA SER A 617 -32.47 -20.05 110.65
C SER A 617 -32.45 -18.52 110.60
N VAL A 618 -32.10 -17.92 109.45
CA VAL A 618 -32.11 -16.47 109.20
C VAL A 618 -33.50 -15.95 108.83
N LYS A 619 -34.44 -16.74 108.26
CA LYS A 619 -35.86 -16.37 108.04
C LYS A 619 -36.56 -16.15 109.37
N GLN A 620 -36.22 -16.94 110.38
CA GLN A 620 -36.68 -16.73 111.75
C GLN A 620 -36.15 -15.39 112.32
N ALA A 621 -35.00 -14.90 111.85
CA ALA A 621 -34.40 -13.61 112.24
C ALA A 621 -34.69 -12.44 111.26
N LYS A 622 -35.16 -12.71 110.03
CA LYS A 622 -35.42 -11.72 108.97
C LYS A 622 -36.89 -11.30 108.88
N LEU A 623 -37.81 -12.01 109.55
CA LEU A 623 -39.19 -11.56 109.75
C LEU A 623 -39.26 -10.22 110.53
N GLU A 624 -38.20 -9.87 111.27
CA GLU A 624 -38.11 -8.64 112.05
C GLU A 624 -37.48 -7.46 111.31
N LEU A 625 -36.82 -7.65 110.16
CA LEU A 625 -35.95 -6.59 109.60
C LEU A 625 -36.40 -5.94 108.29
N GLU A 626 -37.30 -6.51 107.48
CA GLU A 626 -37.63 -5.87 106.19
C GLU A 626 -39.13 -5.77 105.90
N GLN A 627 -39.80 -5.01 106.76
CA GLN A 627 -40.76 -3.95 106.38
C GLN A 627 -40.10 -2.78 105.61
N ALA A 628 -38.87 -2.94 105.10
CA ALA A 628 -38.12 -1.90 104.44
C ALA A 628 -37.82 -2.27 102.98
N LYS A 629 -38.63 -1.68 102.10
CA LYS A 629 -38.32 -1.21 100.74
C LYS A 629 -38.34 -2.23 99.60
N SER A 630 -39.43 -2.06 98.87
CA SER A 630 -39.77 -2.59 97.56
C SER A 630 -39.15 -1.78 96.40
N SER A 631 -39.28 -2.38 95.21
CA SER A 631 -39.42 -1.76 93.88
C SER A 631 -38.11 -1.58 93.08
N GLN A 632 -37.86 -2.45 92.10
CA GLN A 632 -38.17 -2.30 90.64
C GLN A 632 -36.94 -1.72 89.88
N ASN A 633 -36.59 -2.06 88.64
CA ASN A 633 -37.26 -2.80 87.57
C ASN A 633 -36.21 -3.27 86.54
N LYS A 634 -36.52 -4.37 85.85
CA LYS A 634 -35.92 -4.81 84.57
C LYS A 634 -36.76 -4.26 83.42
N ARG A 635 -36.14 -4.08 82.24
CA ARG A 635 -36.64 -4.28 80.85
C ARG A 635 -36.23 -3.12 79.94
N LEU A 636 -36.03 -3.25 78.64
CA LEU A 636 -35.66 -4.32 77.68
C LEU A 636 -35.60 -3.59 76.32
N GLN A 637 -34.75 -4.07 75.42
CA GLN A 637 -34.51 -3.61 74.04
C GLN A 637 -35.69 -3.83 73.07
N SER A 638 -35.69 -3.11 71.93
CA SER A 638 -35.85 -3.59 70.51
C SER A 638 -36.20 -2.41 69.55
N PRO A 639 -36.37 -2.57 68.21
CA PRO A 639 -35.37 -2.93 67.18
C PRO A 639 -35.45 -2.14 65.83
N LEU A 640 -34.39 -2.30 65.02
CA LEU A 640 -34.24 -2.35 63.53
C LEU A 640 -35.28 -1.77 62.55
N VAL A 641 -34.78 -1.02 61.56
CA VAL A 641 -35.47 -0.50 60.36
C VAL A 641 -34.84 -1.03 59.05
N LYS A 642 -35.69 -1.15 58.02
CA LYS A 642 -35.55 -1.77 56.70
C LYS A 642 -34.70 -0.97 55.70
N SER A 643 -34.12 -1.69 54.73
CA SER A 643 -33.39 -1.22 53.55
C SER A 643 -34.33 -0.89 52.37
N GLY A 644 -34.00 0.16 51.61
CA GLY A 644 -34.65 0.57 50.36
C GLY A 644 -33.65 0.65 49.21
N ASN A 645 -34.08 0.20 48.02
CA ASN A 645 -33.34 0.21 46.76
C ASN A 645 -33.30 1.61 46.12
N GLY A 646 -32.15 2.01 45.52
CA GLY A 646 -32.16 2.98 44.41
C GLY A 646 -30.99 3.95 44.20
N ASP A 647 -30.00 4.05 45.11
CA ASP A 647 -29.06 5.21 45.12
C ASP A 647 -27.55 4.86 45.27
N ALA A 648 -27.18 3.58 45.11
CA ALA A 648 -25.95 3.02 45.66
C ALA A 648 -24.59 3.62 45.17
N GLU A 649 -24.49 4.25 44.00
CA GLU A 649 -23.16 4.45 43.37
C GLU A 649 -22.40 5.71 43.82
N ILE A 650 -23.07 6.84 44.07
CA ILE A 650 -22.46 8.05 44.68
C ILE A 650 -22.46 7.94 46.20
N ASP A 651 -23.38 7.16 46.77
CA ASP A 651 -23.38 6.82 48.19
C ASP A 651 -22.13 6.01 48.55
N ASP A 652 -21.67 5.12 47.65
CA ASP A 652 -20.38 4.43 47.79
C ASP A 652 -19.20 5.40 47.84
N LEU A 653 -19.17 6.43 46.98
CA LEU A 653 -18.14 7.48 47.06
C LEU A 653 -18.21 8.20 48.41
N ILE A 654 -19.41 8.60 48.84
CA ILE A 654 -19.60 9.29 50.12
C ILE A 654 -19.10 8.42 51.28
N MET A 655 -19.40 7.13 51.29
CA MET A 655 -18.90 6.18 52.30
C MET A 655 -17.37 6.10 52.33
N ASP A 656 -16.72 6.05 51.16
CA ASP A 656 -15.26 6.04 51.07
C ASP A 656 -14.66 7.39 51.52
N LEU A 657 -15.31 8.52 51.19
CA LEU A 657 -14.90 9.84 51.66
C LEU A 657 -15.10 10.02 53.17
N GLU A 658 -16.18 9.46 53.73
CA GLU A 658 -16.45 9.45 55.17
C GLU A 658 -15.39 8.70 55.96
N LEU A 659 -14.84 7.64 55.36
CA LEU A 659 -13.73 6.88 55.92
C LEU A 659 -12.47 7.76 55.99
N VAL A 660 -12.13 8.43 54.88
CA VAL A 660 -10.85 9.11 54.73
C VAL A 660 -10.83 10.53 55.35
N PHE A 661 -11.94 11.27 55.28
CA PHE A 661 -12.05 12.63 55.81
C PHE A 661 -12.69 12.70 57.21
N ASN A 662 -12.98 11.57 57.84
CA ASN A 662 -13.70 11.47 59.12
C ASN A 662 -13.35 12.57 60.15
N GLY A 663 -14.31 13.46 60.41
CA GLY A 663 -14.24 14.58 61.36
C GLY A 663 -13.65 15.87 60.78
N ARG A 664 -13.33 15.91 59.49
CA ARG A 664 -12.71 17.07 58.83
C ARG A 664 -13.73 17.99 58.18
N ALA A 665 -13.36 19.27 58.18
CA ALA A 665 -13.91 20.29 57.32
C ALA A 665 -13.11 20.30 56.01
N ILE A 666 -13.78 20.19 54.87
CA ILE A 666 -13.11 20.05 53.57
C ILE A 666 -13.42 21.21 52.60
N VAL A 667 -12.46 21.52 51.73
CA VAL A 667 -12.63 22.36 50.55
C VAL A 667 -13.01 21.47 49.37
N TYR A 668 -14.19 21.74 48.80
CA TYR A 668 -14.75 21.03 47.65
C TYR A 668 -14.73 21.91 46.41
N VAL A 669 -14.22 21.39 45.30
CA VAL A 669 -14.23 22.10 44.01
C VAL A 669 -14.93 21.21 42.98
N ASP A 670 -15.91 21.76 42.29
CA ASP A 670 -16.70 21.08 41.25
C ASP A 670 -16.55 21.82 39.92
N VAL A 671 -15.93 21.16 38.95
CA VAL A 671 -15.75 21.67 37.59
C VAL A 671 -16.73 20.95 36.67
N GLY A 672 -17.71 21.70 36.15
CA GLY A 672 -18.88 21.13 35.48
C GLY A 672 -19.99 20.80 36.47
N ALA A 673 -20.37 21.79 37.29
CA ALA A 673 -21.31 21.59 38.40
C ALA A 673 -22.77 21.40 37.95
N TYR A 674 -23.11 21.77 36.71
CA TYR A 674 -24.47 21.73 36.16
C TYR A 674 -25.49 22.46 37.06
N VAL A 675 -26.36 21.74 37.76
CA VAL A 675 -27.33 22.30 38.73
C VAL A 675 -26.98 22.00 40.19
N GLY A 676 -25.82 21.39 40.45
CA GLY A 676 -25.27 21.18 41.79
C GLY A 676 -25.71 19.90 42.49
N ASP A 677 -26.26 18.92 41.76
CA ASP A 677 -26.82 17.70 42.34
C ASP A 677 -25.80 16.91 43.17
N VAL A 678 -24.56 16.77 42.68
CA VAL A 678 -23.49 16.06 43.40
C VAL A 678 -23.12 16.78 44.69
N PHE A 679 -22.90 18.10 44.62
CA PHE A 679 -22.65 18.93 45.79
C PHE A 679 -23.76 18.79 46.84
N LEU A 680 -25.02 18.93 46.42
CA LEU A 680 -26.18 18.84 47.31
C LEU A 680 -26.31 17.45 47.92
N LYS A 681 -26.02 16.37 47.16
CA LYS A 681 -26.06 15.00 47.67
C LYS A 681 -24.95 14.75 48.70
N ILE A 682 -23.70 15.17 48.45
CA ILE A 682 -22.62 15.07 49.44
C ILE A 682 -22.99 15.88 50.70
N ARG A 683 -23.48 17.11 50.54
CA ARG A 683 -23.89 17.98 51.65
C ARG A 683 -24.99 17.35 52.52
N ARG A 684 -25.95 16.64 51.93
CA ARG A 684 -27.08 16.03 52.64
C ARG A 684 -26.74 14.67 53.26
N SER A 685 -25.89 13.88 52.59
CA SER A 685 -25.65 12.48 52.93
C SER A 685 -24.40 12.26 53.79
N ALA A 686 -23.38 13.14 53.71
CA ALA A 686 -22.17 13.02 54.52
C ALA A 686 -22.47 13.34 56.00
N LYS A 687 -22.07 12.43 56.89
CA LYS A 687 -22.30 12.47 58.33
C LYS A 687 -21.03 12.68 59.13
N THR A 688 -19.91 12.13 58.66
CA THR A 688 -18.65 12.15 59.42
C THR A 688 -17.73 13.30 59.03
N PHE A 689 -17.84 13.86 57.82
CA PHE A 689 -17.13 15.06 57.39
C PHE A 689 -18.12 16.13 56.94
N ARG A 690 -17.67 17.38 56.89
CA ARG A 690 -18.49 18.49 56.38
C ARG A 690 -17.74 19.24 55.30
N ILE A 691 -18.48 19.68 54.29
CA ILE A 691 -17.96 20.71 53.37
C ILE A 691 -17.90 22.02 54.18
N HIS A 692 -16.74 22.65 54.19
CA HIS A 692 -16.53 23.97 54.79
C HIS A 692 -16.67 25.05 53.73
N GLU A 693 -16.06 24.81 52.57
CA GLU A 693 -16.01 25.71 51.44
C GLU A 693 -16.26 24.91 50.16
N ALA A 694 -17.09 25.44 49.26
CA ALA A 694 -17.40 24.84 47.96
C ALA A 694 -17.22 25.86 46.83
N HIS A 695 -16.50 25.48 45.77
CA HIS A 695 -16.33 26.28 44.55
C HIS A 695 -16.95 25.53 43.37
N LEU A 696 -18.06 26.01 42.84
CA LEU A 696 -18.81 25.34 41.78
C LEU A 696 -18.68 26.16 40.48
N PHE A 697 -18.07 25.56 39.46
CA PHE A 697 -17.87 26.17 38.13
C PHE A 697 -18.89 25.58 37.14
N GLU A 698 -19.73 26.44 36.57
CA GLU A 698 -20.70 26.08 35.53
C GLU A 698 -20.72 27.13 34.41
N PRO A 699 -20.17 26.82 33.23
CA PRO A 699 -20.09 27.80 32.13
C PRO A 699 -21.45 28.11 31.49
N ASN A 700 -22.42 27.19 31.47
CA ASN A 700 -23.71 27.42 30.81
C ASN A 700 -24.57 28.41 31.62
N PRO A 701 -24.93 29.59 31.08
CA PRO A 701 -25.69 30.59 31.82
C PRO A 701 -27.05 30.09 32.31
N THR A 702 -27.69 29.18 31.56
CA THR A 702 -28.99 28.60 31.93
C THR A 702 -28.84 27.65 33.12
N SER A 703 -27.87 26.74 33.07
CA SER A 703 -27.55 25.82 34.17
C SER A 703 -27.07 26.59 35.39
N TYR A 704 -26.19 27.59 35.21
CA TYR A 704 -25.70 28.46 36.28
C TYR A 704 -26.84 29.22 36.99
N THR A 705 -27.83 29.72 36.25
CA THR A 705 -28.99 30.39 36.85
C THR A 705 -29.80 29.42 37.71
N ARG A 706 -29.92 28.15 37.29
CA ARG A 706 -30.58 27.09 38.08
C ARG A 706 -29.75 26.71 39.30
N LEU A 707 -28.46 26.47 39.13
CA LEU A 707 -27.49 26.21 40.20
C LEU A 707 -27.57 27.27 41.30
N THR A 708 -27.61 28.54 40.91
CA THR A 708 -27.74 29.66 41.85
C THR A 708 -29.02 29.55 42.67
N LYS A 709 -30.14 29.14 42.08
CA LYS A 709 -31.41 28.97 42.79
C LYS A 709 -31.39 27.75 43.72
N GLU A 710 -30.87 26.62 43.28
CA GLU A 710 -30.84 25.35 44.04
C GLU A 710 -29.90 25.41 45.25
N VAL A 711 -28.81 26.17 45.13
CA VAL A 711 -27.79 26.28 46.17
C VAL A 711 -28.06 27.47 47.12
N SER A 712 -28.90 28.42 46.72
CA SER A 712 -29.28 29.57 47.56
C SER A 712 -30.19 29.16 48.72
N GLY A 713 -29.71 29.36 49.95
CA GLY A 713 -30.51 29.28 51.16
C GLY A 713 -30.10 28.16 52.12
N GLY A 714 -29.83 28.54 53.38
CA GLY A 714 -29.59 27.65 54.52
C GLY A 714 -28.35 28.03 55.35
N ASP A 715 -28.34 27.59 56.61
CA ASP A 715 -27.10 27.47 57.39
C ASP A 715 -26.25 26.34 56.80
N GLY A 716 -25.00 26.61 56.43
CA GLY A 716 -24.20 25.63 55.68
C GLY A 716 -22.78 26.07 55.29
N PRO A 717 -22.11 25.34 54.38
CA PRO A 717 -20.80 25.71 53.86
C PRO A 717 -20.81 27.07 53.16
N VAL A 718 -19.65 27.73 53.12
CA VAL A 718 -19.44 28.87 52.24
C VAL A 718 -19.44 28.34 50.80
N VAL A 719 -20.40 28.78 49.96
CA VAL A 719 -20.50 28.32 48.57
C VAL A 719 -20.25 29.47 47.61
N HIS A 720 -19.27 29.28 46.72
CA HIS A 720 -18.91 30.21 45.67
C HIS A 720 -19.31 29.63 44.31
N LEU A 721 -20.06 30.41 43.53
CA LEU A 721 -20.59 29.99 42.23
C LEU A 721 -19.96 30.82 41.11
N TYR A 722 -19.39 30.16 40.11
CA TYR A 722 -18.68 30.80 39.00
C TYR A 722 -19.33 30.45 37.67
N ASN A 723 -19.84 31.46 36.95
CA ASN A 723 -20.27 31.29 35.55
C ASN A 723 -19.05 31.36 34.61
N LEU A 724 -18.13 30.42 34.78
CA LEU A 724 -16.84 30.35 34.10
C LEU A 724 -16.58 28.90 33.67
N ALA A 725 -15.92 28.75 32.53
CA ALA A 725 -15.32 27.48 32.14
C ALA A 725 -13.93 27.33 32.77
N VAL A 726 -13.47 26.09 32.91
CA VAL A 726 -12.13 25.79 33.41
C VAL A 726 -11.33 25.10 32.31
N GLY A 727 -10.10 25.55 32.06
CA GLY A 727 -9.23 24.99 31.03
C GLY A 727 -7.86 25.65 30.97
N GLU A 728 -7.00 25.17 30.08
CA GLU A 728 -5.59 25.57 29.97
C GLU A 728 -5.41 27.06 29.59
N SER A 729 -6.23 27.58 28.68
CA SER A 729 -6.17 28.97 28.19
C SER A 729 -7.16 29.88 28.92
N GLY A 730 -6.72 31.06 29.36
CA GLY A 730 -7.56 32.10 29.98
C GLY A 730 -8.48 32.87 29.02
N ASP A 731 -8.64 32.35 27.80
CA ASP A 731 -9.38 32.98 26.71
C ASP A 731 -10.88 32.67 26.78
N THR A 732 -11.65 33.36 25.96
CA THR A 732 -13.09 33.11 25.84
C THR A 732 -13.33 32.03 24.78
N ARG A 733 -14.11 30.99 25.11
CA ARG A 733 -14.43 29.90 24.18
C ARG A 733 -15.93 29.84 23.87
N GLN A 734 -16.25 29.31 22.70
CA GLN A 734 -17.63 29.05 22.27
C GLN A 734 -18.04 27.63 22.66
N PHE A 735 -19.23 27.50 23.22
CA PHE A 735 -19.84 26.27 23.70
C PHE A 735 -21.19 26.06 23.02
N ILE A 736 -21.64 24.81 22.89
CA ILE A 736 -23.01 24.45 22.50
C ILE A 736 -23.73 23.86 23.71
N SER A 737 -24.95 24.33 23.94
CA SER A 737 -25.90 23.74 24.87
C SER A 737 -26.62 22.56 24.19
N ALA A 738 -26.34 21.33 24.61
CA ALA A 738 -27.06 20.14 24.14
C ALA A 738 -27.86 19.55 25.32
N ARG A 739 -29.09 20.05 25.53
CA ARG A 739 -29.95 19.71 26.69
C ARG A 739 -29.28 20.02 28.04
N SER A 740 -28.76 19.00 28.73
CA SER A 740 -28.05 19.07 30.01
C SER A 740 -26.53 19.13 29.86
N MET A 741 -26.00 19.00 28.64
CA MET A 741 -24.55 18.92 28.37
C MET A 741 -24.03 20.23 27.78
N THR A 742 -22.80 20.58 28.16
CA THR A 742 -22.08 21.74 27.64
C THR A 742 -20.82 21.28 26.92
N LYS A 743 -20.76 21.43 25.58
CA LYS A 743 -19.60 20.99 24.77
C LYS A 743 -18.89 22.16 24.10
N VAL A 744 -17.56 22.17 24.08
CA VAL A 744 -16.75 23.17 23.37
C VAL A 744 -16.84 22.96 21.84
N LEU A 745 -17.03 24.04 21.08
CA LEU A 745 -16.89 24.04 19.63
C LEU A 745 -15.41 24.12 19.23
N SER A 746 -14.92 23.12 18.51
CA SER A 746 -13.61 23.22 17.84
C SER A 746 -13.73 24.18 16.67
N GLY A 747 -13.16 25.38 16.80
CA GLY A 747 -13.13 26.37 15.73
C GLY A 747 -12.16 25.96 14.63
N ASP A 748 -12.57 25.07 13.72
CA ASP A 748 -11.89 24.89 12.42
C ASP A 748 -12.80 24.21 11.38
N SER A 749 -13.97 24.79 11.13
CA SER A 749 -14.85 24.40 10.03
C SER A 749 -15.49 25.67 9.48
N GLY A 750 -15.08 26.06 8.26
CA GLY A 750 -15.58 27.23 7.55
C GLY A 750 -17.03 27.10 7.09
N THR A 751 -17.96 26.81 8.00
CA THR A 751 -19.40 26.80 7.76
C THR A 751 -20.03 27.94 8.55
N THR A 752 -20.53 28.93 7.82
CA THR A 752 -21.09 30.20 8.27
C THR A 752 -22.51 30.06 8.86
N GLU A 753 -22.75 29.04 9.68
CA GLU A 753 -24.00 28.89 10.44
C GLU A 753 -23.67 28.63 11.91
N VAL A 754 -23.84 29.66 12.75
CA VAL A 754 -23.76 29.52 14.20
C VAL A 754 -25.02 28.77 14.67
N PRO A 755 -24.89 27.60 15.34
CA PRO A 755 -26.05 26.89 15.88
C PRO A 755 -26.83 27.76 16.87
N SER A 756 -28.16 27.67 16.90
CA SER A 756 -29.05 28.48 17.75
C SER A 756 -28.76 28.38 19.26
N ASP A 757 -28.07 27.31 19.68
CA ASP A 757 -27.84 26.94 21.07
C ASP A 757 -26.39 27.19 21.52
N ALA A 758 -25.62 27.96 20.76
CA ALA A 758 -24.25 28.30 21.10
C ALA A 758 -24.16 29.50 22.06
N PHE A 759 -23.30 29.41 23.09
CA PHE A 759 -22.99 30.51 24.00
C PHE A 759 -21.48 30.68 24.18
N ILE A 760 -21.08 31.83 24.70
CA ILE A 760 -19.68 32.19 24.91
C ILE A 760 -19.43 32.28 26.41
N ALA A 761 -18.40 31.60 26.91
CA ALA A 761 -17.99 31.67 28.31
C ALA A 761 -16.49 31.88 28.43
N ARG A 762 -16.09 32.64 29.46
CA ARG A 762 -14.70 32.88 29.79
C ARG A 762 -14.10 31.63 30.44
N CYS A 763 -12.93 31.19 29.97
CA CYS A 763 -12.17 30.12 30.60
C CYS A 763 -11.17 30.69 31.62
N VAL A 764 -10.97 29.98 32.73
CA VAL A 764 -9.94 30.25 33.73
C VAL A 764 -9.14 28.98 34.03
N SER A 765 -7.89 29.11 34.48
CA SER A 765 -7.10 27.95 34.93
C SER A 765 -7.21 27.75 36.43
N LEU A 766 -7.26 26.49 36.90
CA LEU A 766 -7.31 26.21 38.34
C LEU A 766 -6.06 26.71 39.07
N ASP A 767 -4.89 26.65 38.44
CA ASP A 767 -3.65 27.19 39.01
C ASP A 767 -3.75 28.71 39.22
N SER A 768 -4.32 29.47 38.27
CA SER A 768 -4.53 30.92 38.44
C SER A 768 -5.53 31.25 39.54
N GLN A 769 -6.44 30.31 39.82
CA GLN A 769 -7.45 30.42 40.86
C GLN A 769 -6.98 29.83 42.19
N SER A 770 -5.76 29.31 42.31
CA SER A 770 -5.28 28.65 43.54
C SER A 770 -5.44 29.48 44.81
N SER A 771 -5.37 30.82 44.71
CA SER A 771 -5.54 31.74 45.84
C SER A 771 -6.98 31.87 46.34
N ILE A 772 -7.98 31.40 45.57
CA ILE A 772 -9.39 31.44 46.00
C ILE A 772 -9.74 30.26 46.89
N PHE A 773 -8.94 29.19 46.89
CA PHE A 773 -9.16 28.02 47.73
C PHE A 773 -8.52 28.25 49.10
N THR A 774 -9.24 27.93 50.19
CA THR A 774 -8.65 28.02 51.54
C THR A 774 -7.36 27.20 51.61
N ASP A 775 -6.31 27.83 52.14
CA ASP A 775 -4.94 27.29 52.25
C ASP A 775 -4.31 26.85 50.90
N GLY A 776 -4.86 27.31 49.77
CA GLY A 776 -4.43 26.88 48.44
C GLY A 776 -4.63 25.37 48.20
N LYS A 777 -5.54 24.75 48.96
CA LYS A 777 -5.72 23.30 49.01
C LYS A 777 -7.13 22.90 48.57
N ILE A 778 -7.20 21.81 47.81
CA ILE A 778 -8.47 21.18 47.43
C ILE A 778 -8.51 19.78 48.04
N ASN A 779 -9.45 19.51 48.94
CA ASN A 779 -9.56 18.15 49.49
C ASN A 779 -10.27 17.22 48.51
N LEU A 780 -11.32 17.71 47.84
CA LEU A 780 -12.06 16.94 46.84
C LEU A 780 -12.27 17.79 45.58
N LEU A 781 -11.65 17.39 44.48
CA LEU A 781 -11.81 18.00 43.15
C LEU A 781 -12.67 17.08 42.28
N LYS A 782 -13.88 17.52 41.89
CA LYS A 782 -14.74 16.83 40.93
C LYS A 782 -14.57 17.46 39.55
N ILE A 783 -14.37 16.63 38.52
CA ILE A 783 -14.22 17.05 37.13
C ILE A 783 -15.17 16.23 36.26
N ASP A 784 -16.05 16.93 35.56
CA ASP A 784 -17.09 16.33 34.71
C ASP A 784 -17.43 17.33 33.60
N VAL A 785 -16.59 17.33 32.56
CA VAL A 785 -16.55 18.39 31.54
C VAL A 785 -16.57 17.80 30.13
N GLU A 786 -17.53 16.91 29.88
CA GLU A 786 -17.98 16.40 28.56
C GLU A 786 -16.90 16.40 27.44
N GLY A 787 -15.71 15.85 27.72
CA GLY A 787 -14.66 15.59 26.73
C GLY A 787 -13.46 16.55 26.74
N ARG A 788 -13.33 17.39 27.78
CA ARG A 788 -12.18 18.30 28.00
C ARG A 788 -11.52 18.13 29.37
N GLU A 789 -11.62 16.93 29.94
CA GLU A 789 -11.05 16.58 31.24
C GLU A 789 -9.55 16.87 31.31
N ILE A 790 -8.80 16.54 30.25
CA ILE A 790 -7.36 16.81 30.17
C ILE A 790 -7.05 18.32 30.20
N ASP A 791 -7.86 19.17 29.57
CA ASP A 791 -7.66 20.63 29.60
C ASP A 791 -7.80 21.17 31.02
N VAL A 792 -8.76 20.64 31.79
CA VAL A 792 -8.93 20.99 33.22
C VAL A 792 -7.73 20.52 34.04
N LEU A 793 -7.28 19.28 33.84
CA LEU A 793 -6.11 18.73 34.54
C LEU A 793 -4.83 19.52 34.24
N LYS A 794 -4.60 19.88 32.97
CA LYS A 794 -3.47 20.73 32.58
C LYS A 794 -3.54 22.12 33.22
N SER A 795 -4.75 22.66 33.40
CA SER A 795 -4.97 23.93 34.06
C SER A 795 -4.66 23.92 35.57
N ALA A 796 -4.57 22.73 36.17
CA ALA A 796 -4.27 22.48 37.58
C ALA A 796 -2.86 21.92 37.79
N ARG A 797 -1.94 22.10 36.84
CA ARG A 797 -0.62 21.46 36.83
C ARG A 797 0.17 21.73 38.10
N ASN A 798 0.20 22.97 38.59
CA ASN A 798 0.95 23.33 39.80
C ASN A 798 0.28 22.75 41.06
N LEU A 799 -1.06 22.79 41.14
CA LEU A 799 -1.82 22.16 42.23
C LEU A 799 -1.59 20.64 42.27
N LEU A 800 -1.60 19.98 41.12
CA LEU A 800 -1.36 18.54 40.99
C LEU A 800 0.10 18.20 41.34
N MET A 801 1.08 18.93 40.79
CA MET A 801 2.50 18.72 41.05
C MET A 801 2.86 18.92 42.53
N ALA A 802 2.25 19.91 43.20
CA ALA A 802 2.41 20.14 44.64
C ALA A 802 1.63 19.12 45.50
N GLN A 803 0.83 18.25 44.87
CA GLN A 803 -0.14 17.36 45.53
C GLN A 803 -1.02 18.11 46.54
N SER A 804 -1.52 19.27 46.10
CA SER A 804 -2.45 20.12 46.86
C SER A 804 -3.92 19.72 46.63
N VAL A 805 -4.16 18.75 45.75
CA VAL A 805 -5.44 18.04 45.62
C VAL A 805 -5.33 16.71 46.39
N ASP A 806 -6.15 16.47 47.41
CA ASP A 806 -6.08 15.21 48.16
C ASP A 806 -6.73 14.06 47.38
N ILE A 807 -7.99 14.25 46.95
CA ILE A 807 -8.78 13.30 46.17
C ILE A 807 -9.36 14.01 44.93
N LEU A 808 -9.27 13.34 43.78
CA LEU A 808 -9.80 13.81 42.51
C LEU A 808 -10.82 12.80 41.98
N TYR A 809 -12.05 13.23 41.71
CA TYR A 809 -13.14 12.40 41.18
C TYR A 809 -13.47 12.86 39.76
N ILE A 810 -13.19 12.02 38.77
CA ILE A 810 -13.26 12.42 37.35
C ILE A 810 -14.02 11.41 36.50
N GLU A 811 -14.92 11.89 35.65
CA GLU A 811 -15.59 11.06 34.64
C GLU A 811 -14.65 10.80 33.46
N VAL A 812 -14.47 9.54 33.07
CA VAL A 812 -13.58 9.14 31.96
C VAL A 812 -14.28 8.19 31.01
N GLY A 813 -13.85 8.21 29.74
CA GLY A 813 -14.32 7.32 28.70
C GLY A 813 -13.35 6.15 28.47
N PHE A 814 -13.87 5.01 28.02
CA PHE A 814 -13.06 3.83 27.69
C PHE A 814 -12.94 3.57 26.18
N ASN A 815 -13.36 4.55 25.37
CA ASN A 815 -13.29 4.50 23.91
C ASN A 815 -12.45 5.68 23.37
N ARG A 816 -11.34 5.38 22.67
CA ARG A 816 -10.44 6.38 22.06
C ARG A 816 -11.11 7.26 21.00
N THR A 817 -12.17 6.76 20.37
CA THR A 817 -12.92 7.49 19.34
C THR A 817 -14.08 8.30 19.93
N GLY A 818 -14.37 8.12 21.22
CA GLY A 818 -15.40 8.87 21.94
C GLY A 818 -15.01 10.35 22.01
N THR A 819 -16.00 11.23 21.81
CA THR A 819 -15.81 12.69 21.93
C THR A 819 -16.57 13.30 23.10
N GLN A 820 -17.21 12.45 23.92
CA GLN A 820 -18.01 12.87 25.07
C GLN A 820 -17.22 12.80 26.39
N GLN A 821 -16.29 11.87 26.53
CA GLN A 821 -15.39 11.80 27.69
C GLN A 821 -13.96 11.56 27.19
N THR A 822 -12.96 12.11 27.86
CA THR A 822 -11.56 11.84 27.54
C THR A 822 -11.19 10.39 27.87
N TYR A 823 -10.35 9.77 27.04
CA TYR A 823 -9.94 8.38 27.18
C TYR A 823 -9.17 8.13 28.49
N PHE A 824 -9.59 7.12 29.25
CA PHE A 824 -9.08 6.78 30.58
C PHE A 824 -7.56 6.70 30.63
N ALA A 825 -6.93 6.03 29.66
CA ALA A 825 -5.48 5.83 29.70
C ALA A 825 -4.70 7.15 29.62
N GLU A 826 -5.24 8.18 28.96
CA GLU A 826 -4.59 9.51 28.87
C GLU A 826 -4.71 10.26 30.20
N VAL A 827 -5.89 10.20 30.83
CA VAL A 827 -6.13 10.76 32.17
C VAL A 827 -5.25 10.06 33.21
N ASP A 828 -5.23 8.74 33.17
CA ASP A 828 -4.46 7.91 34.10
C ASP A 828 -2.96 8.16 33.95
N GLN A 829 -2.43 8.19 32.73
CA GLN A 829 -1.03 8.49 32.46
C GLN A 829 -0.63 9.87 33.01
N LEU A 830 -1.47 10.89 32.79
CA LEU A 830 -1.21 12.25 33.27
C LEU A 830 -1.19 12.32 34.81
N LEU A 831 -2.22 11.77 35.46
CA LEU A 831 -2.37 11.78 36.91
C LEU A 831 -1.28 10.96 37.61
N GLN A 832 -0.93 9.79 37.06
CA GLN A 832 0.17 8.99 37.58
C GLN A 832 1.52 9.73 37.52
N GLY A 833 1.73 10.56 36.49
CA GLY A 833 2.90 11.43 36.34
C GLY A 833 3.05 12.48 37.45
N PHE A 834 1.94 12.87 38.10
CA PHE A 834 1.93 13.75 39.27
C PHE A 834 1.88 12.99 40.61
N GLY A 835 1.99 11.66 40.59
CA GLY A 835 1.95 10.83 41.79
C GLY A 835 0.54 10.62 42.35
N TYR A 836 -0.50 10.69 41.52
CA TYR A 836 -1.84 10.26 41.90
C TYR A 836 -2.04 8.79 41.50
N ARG A 837 -2.82 8.05 42.28
CA ARG A 837 -3.14 6.65 42.01
C ARG A 837 -4.63 6.42 42.13
N VAL A 838 -5.16 5.48 41.35
CA VAL A 838 -6.56 5.08 41.41
C VAL A 838 -6.88 4.57 42.82
N MET A 839 -7.80 5.25 43.50
CA MET A 839 -8.37 4.82 44.77
C MET A 839 -9.46 3.78 44.51
N ARG A 840 -10.43 4.12 43.64
CA ARG A 840 -11.56 3.25 43.27
C ARG A 840 -12.27 3.75 42.02
N ILE A 841 -12.98 2.86 41.34
CA ILE A 841 -13.81 3.13 40.15
C ILE A 841 -15.29 3.00 40.54
N TYR A 842 -16.09 3.99 40.16
CA TYR A 842 -17.52 4.17 40.47
C TYR A 842 -18.32 4.41 39.18
N ASP A 843 -19.65 4.42 39.28
CA ASP A 843 -20.59 4.78 38.20
C ASP A 843 -20.24 4.18 36.82
N GLN A 844 -19.96 2.87 36.80
CA GLN A 844 -19.59 2.17 35.58
C GLN A 844 -20.82 2.05 34.67
N LYS A 845 -20.80 2.74 33.53
CA LYS A 845 -21.87 2.68 32.52
C LYS A 845 -21.37 2.01 31.26
N GLY A 846 -22.09 0.96 30.84
CA GLY A 846 -21.93 0.35 29.53
C GLY A 846 -22.21 1.34 28.39
N GLU A 847 -21.89 0.94 27.17
CA GLU A 847 -22.28 1.68 25.96
C GLU A 847 -23.79 1.91 25.88
N TRP A 848 -24.19 2.95 25.14
CA TRP A 848 -25.62 3.30 25.00
C TRP A 848 -26.41 2.21 24.27
N MET A 849 -25.72 1.45 23.42
CA MET A 849 -26.06 0.06 23.17
C MET A 849 -25.76 -0.67 24.47
N SER A 850 -26.65 -0.51 25.45
CA SER A 850 -27.56 -1.59 25.54
C SER A 850 -26.87 -2.91 26.02
N ASP A 851 -26.53 -3.76 25.04
CA ASP A 851 -25.94 -5.11 24.95
C ASP A 851 -24.44 -5.18 25.04
N SER A 852 -23.81 -4.07 24.70
CA SER A 852 -22.38 -4.03 24.62
C SER A 852 -21.80 -4.39 25.99
N PRO A 853 -21.00 -5.47 26.09
CA PRO A 853 -20.27 -5.77 27.32
C PRO A 853 -19.14 -4.75 27.56
N VAL A 854 -19.00 -3.77 26.68
CA VAL A 854 -17.95 -2.76 26.71
C VAL A 854 -18.38 -1.60 27.59
N LEU A 855 -17.51 -1.27 28.53
CA LEU A 855 -17.63 -0.08 29.35
C LEU A 855 -17.49 1.17 28.47
N ARG A 856 -18.43 2.12 28.58
CA ARG A 856 -18.35 3.40 27.86
C ARG A 856 -17.68 4.46 28.71
N ARG A 857 -18.15 4.61 29.94
CA ARG A 857 -17.66 5.59 30.90
C ARG A 857 -17.68 5.03 32.32
N ALA A 858 -16.84 5.60 33.16
CA ALA A 858 -16.90 5.41 34.61
C ALA A 858 -16.39 6.67 35.30
N ASN A 859 -16.75 6.84 36.57
CA ASN A 859 -16.16 7.86 37.41
C ASN A 859 -15.01 7.24 38.21
N VAL A 860 -13.82 7.81 38.10
CA VAL A 860 -12.63 7.29 38.78
C VAL A 860 -12.21 8.27 39.86
N ALA A 861 -12.06 7.78 41.09
CA ALA A 861 -11.43 8.54 42.15
C ALA A 861 -9.94 8.23 42.20
N TYR A 862 -9.13 9.27 42.17
CA TYR A 862 -7.69 9.26 42.34
C TYR A 862 -7.34 9.87 43.70
N MET A 863 -6.32 9.33 44.36
CA MET A 863 -5.77 9.86 45.59
C MET A 863 -4.31 10.28 45.38
N SER A 864 -3.91 11.43 45.92
CA SER A 864 -2.51 11.84 45.88
C SER A 864 -1.66 10.93 46.76
N GLU A 865 -0.45 10.61 46.31
CA GLU A 865 0.45 9.74 47.06
C GLU A 865 0.81 10.31 48.44
N LYS A 866 1.03 11.63 48.54
CA LYS A 866 1.25 12.33 49.82
C LYS A 866 0.08 12.12 50.77
N PHE A 867 -1.15 12.24 50.29
CA PHE A 867 -2.33 12.05 51.13
C PHE A 867 -2.54 10.58 51.49
N ALA A 868 -2.36 9.65 50.54
CA ALA A 868 -2.45 8.21 50.78
C ALA A 868 -1.46 7.73 51.85
N ARG A 869 -0.20 8.20 51.79
CA ARG A 869 0.82 7.87 52.81
C ARG A 869 0.47 8.40 54.20
N ALA A 870 -0.20 9.56 54.28
CA ALA A 870 -0.66 10.13 55.54
C ALA A 870 -1.92 9.44 56.10
N HIS A 871 -2.64 8.66 55.29
CA HIS A 871 -3.87 7.96 55.67
C HIS A 871 -3.84 6.48 55.24
N PRO A 872 -2.97 5.63 55.82
CA PRO A 872 -2.95 4.21 55.50
C PRO A 872 -4.28 3.53 55.83
N PHE A 873 -4.77 2.68 54.93
CA PHE A 873 -6.08 2.04 55.06
C PHE A 873 -6.27 1.28 56.38
N SER A 874 -5.27 0.52 56.83
CA SER A 874 -5.32 -0.20 58.11
C SER A 874 -5.49 0.74 59.30
N LEU A 875 -4.78 1.86 59.31
CA LEU A 875 -4.88 2.86 60.38
C LEU A 875 -6.25 3.55 60.36
N ILE A 876 -6.80 3.82 59.17
CA ILE A 876 -8.14 4.40 59.07
C ILE A 876 -9.20 3.44 59.61
N GLN A 877 -9.11 2.15 59.27
CA GLN A 877 -10.03 1.12 59.78
C GLN A 877 -9.91 0.97 61.30
N GLU A 878 -8.69 0.88 61.84
CA GLU A 878 -8.47 0.81 63.29
C GLU A 878 -9.01 2.03 64.02
N LEU A 879 -8.81 3.24 63.49
CA LEU A 879 -9.37 4.46 64.06
C LEU A 879 -10.90 4.48 64.03
N GLN A 880 -11.52 3.94 62.98
CA GLN A 880 -12.97 3.83 62.89
C GLN A 880 -13.51 2.81 63.90
N GLU A 881 -12.88 1.65 64.03
CA GLU A 881 -13.22 0.65 65.04
C GLU A 881 -13.08 1.23 66.46
N LEU A 882 -11.96 1.88 66.75
CA LEU A 882 -11.72 2.53 68.04
C LEU A 882 -12.77 3.61 68.34
N ARG A 883 -13.10 4.47 67.37
CA ARG A 883 -14.15 5.48 67.52
C ARG A 883 -15.54 4.86 67.71
N SER A 884 -15.86 3.78 67.00
CA SER A 884 -17.13 3.07 67.17
C SER A 884 -17.24 2.48 68.58
N ARG A 885 -16.13 1.94 69.12
CA ARG A 885 -16.04 1.46 70.50
C ARG A 885 -16.15 2.59 71.51
N VAL A 886 -15.49 3.72 71.28
CA VAL A 886 -15.60 4.91 72.15
C VAL A 886 -17.01 5.48 72.13
N SER A 887 -17.68 5.54 70.97
CA SER A 887 -19.08 5.96 70.85
C SER A 887 -20.03 4.98 71.55
N ALA A 888 -19.75 3.68 71.49
CA ALA A 888 -20.51 2.66 72.22
C ALA A 888 -20.27 2.68 73.73
N ILE A 889 -19.18 3.29 74.20
CA ILE A 889 -18.87 3.50 75.62
C ILE A 889 -19.41 4.85 76.13
N SER A 890 -19.53 5.85 75.24
CA SER A 890 -20.00 7.20 75.57
C SER A 890 -21.53 7.36 75.50
N ASN A 891 -22.22 6.40 74.88
CA ASN A 891 -23.68 6.21 74.89
C ASN A 891 -24.06 5.17 75.94
#